data_AF-A0A7S2KNL8-F1
#
_entry.id   AF-A0A7S2KNL8-F1
#
_cell.length_a   1.000
_cell.length_b   1.000
_cell.length_c   1.000
_cell.angle_alpha   90.00
_cell.angle_beta   90.00
_cell.angle_gamma   90.00
#
_symmetry.space_group_name_H-M   'P 1'
#
loop_
_entity.id
_entity.type
_entity.pdbx_description
1 polymer ?
#
loop_
_entity_poly.entity_id
_entity_poly.type
_entity_poly.pdbx_seq_one_letter_code
_entity_poly.pdbx_strand_id
1 'polypeptide(L)'
;ALKGMRGKGNDGPLTLAAAGAFESALTAADLSGLEEGDMNVIEELLDLMSTVVLEKVDDAASRDDDTLRKWKKSCARALGAAIATGLHKSEDLPNSGERLESLAQSLLPKVLAGSVCSSKPHLERYDWMVLAGACANGSPNVPEQIVTSLLSSTIDDLQKKVDVRECSPKFQCFSLMALAYLVRCGGPNVGKVFHSLSAPATTPLDVINELCVPLDQESLQDENISDPPKQVTRQLPVGMSHLQLPDSLAKDEEMKNATIQRAYSVMPYLIEAYVCPSSTSSCDNLVAFVDQILPPLSELDEVKLYVAFPLLAAVLNGQNDVWKVVSPSTGEQLQSMTTYLAQFSMSEDHDSFSRSAAASCLFAILIHGGEGVDPGGENIKNLLDRVVYPAVTESVACLQQTFDGASGVTAATDHACTANVEAALNFMALLGSAAACRGGRCSQTADEIASCLVQVACNGSSSAFAFKSLEIEAQQHPILDPASLAFVLPAAAFGSMLSVKNGGPFWRQRIIHKTLPILMKTLQEQATSRSPPALGSLAVVAQMLCSVSQTHLGESKIRQMIPTLIAGLVYFSKNLDVIAQDDKATKGLDVLSIILAALTKILRISPEDVTKFVGVIIPSLLLLSTCNASETYTPNQLIALQCLEIVTTHPNARNAVLREKDQVTAALSVIVDHPSKIIRQAVVHVRNVWFTL
;
A
#
# COMPACT_ATOMS: atom_id res chain seq x y z
N ALA A 1 -27.80 0.76 -40.79
CA ALA A 1 -26.44 0.31 -40.46
C ALA A 1 -26.45 -0.70 -39.31
N LEU A 2 -26.92 -0.32 -38.12
CA LEU A 2 -26.90 -1.16 -36.91
C LEU A 2 -27.78 -2.43 -36.96
N LYS A 3 -28.99 -2.39 -37.56
CA LYS A 3 -29.91 -3.55 -37.65
C LYS A 3 -29.41 -4.73 -38.51
N GLY A 4 -28.41 -4.54 -39.38
CA GLY A 4 -27.98 -5.55 -40.36
C GLY A 4 -27.06 -6.66 -39.85
N MET A 5 -26.78 -6.75 -38.54
CA MET A 5 -25.55 -7.35 -38.04
C MET A 5 -25.69 -8.43 -36.94
N ARG A 6 -26.85 -9.06 -36.75
CA ARG A 6 -26.91 -10.29 -35.93
C ARG A 6 -26.02 -11.39 -36.54
N GLY A 7 -24.81 -11.56 -36.00
CA GLY A 7 -24.03 -12.79 -36.09
C GLY A 7 -23.18 -13.04 -37.36
N LYS A 8 -22.81 -12.02 -38.15
CA LYS A 8 -21.91 -12.22 -39.31
C LYS A 8 -20.83 -11.13 -39.42
N GLY A 9 -19.71 -11.33 -38.72
CA GLY A 9 -18.33 -10.93 -39.09
C GLY A 9 -18.03 -9.58 -39.74
N ASN A 10 -18.88 -8.57 -39.58
CA ASN A 10 -18.74 -7.25 -40.22
C ASN A 10 -18.62 -6.13 -39.18
N ASP A 11 -17.92 -6.37 -38.07
CA ASP A 11 -17.62 -5.38 -37.02
C ASP A 11 -16.66 -4.33 -37.58
N GLY A 12 -17.14 -3.43 -38.44
CA GLY A 12 -16.32 -2.46 -39.16
C GLY A 12 -16.25 -1.08 -38.48
N PRO A 13 -15.36 -0.19 -38.95
CA PRO A 13 -15.25 1.20 -38.49
C PRO A 13 -16.57 2.00 -38.57
N LEU A 14 -17.43 1.66 -39.54
CA LEU A 14 -18.72 2.31 -39.73
C LEU A 14 -19.69 2.02 -38.58
N THR A 15 -19.66 0.80 -38.03
CA THR A 15 -20.54 0.38 -36.94
C THR A 15 -20.16 1.10 -35.65
N LEU A 16 -18.86 1.14 -35.36
CA LEU A 16 -18.28 1.93 -34.27
C LEU A 16 -18.66 3.42 -34.38
N ALA A 17 -18.51 4.01 -35.56
CA ALA A 17 -18.91 5.39 -35.81
C ALA A 17 -20.42 5.59 -35.61
N ALA A 18 -21.26 4.64 -36.01
CA ALA A 18 -22.71 4.72 -35.85
C ALA A 18 -23.13 4.66 -34.37
N ALA A 19 -22.52 3.80 -33.54
CA ALA A 19 -22.82 3.79 -32.10
C ALA A 19 -22.30 5.05 -31.39
N GLY A 20 -21.12 5.57 -31.76
CA GLY A 20 -20.64 6.84 -31.23
C GLY A 20 -21.53 8.03 -31.61
N ALA A 21 -22.03 8.05 -32.86
CA ALA A 21 -23.01 9.05 -33.29
C ALA A 21 -24.33 8.93 -32.54
N PHE A 22 -24.77 7.69 -32.24
CA PHE A 22 -25.97 7.45 -31.46
C PHE A 22 -25.82 7.87 -29.99
N GLU A 23 -24.71 7.54 -29.34
CA GLU A 23 -24.33 8.06 -28.01
C GLU A 23 -24.35 9.59 -27.98
N SER A 24 -23.74 10.23 -28.99
CA SER A 24 -23.71 11.69 -29.11
C SER A 24 -25.11 12.28 -29.31
N ALA A 25 -25.96 11.62 -30.11
CA ALA A 25 -27.35 12.06 -30.29
C ALA A 25 -28.15 11.97 -28.99
N LEU A 26 -28.00 10.89 -28.22
CA LEU A 26 -28.70 10.69 -26.94
C LEU A 26 -28.27 11.70 -25.86
N THR A 27 -27.03 12.19 -25.91
CA THR A 27 -26.47 13.10 -24.91
C THR A 27 -26.60 14.58 -25.28
N ALA A 28 -26.67 14.91 -26.57
CA ALA A 28 -26.62 16.29 -27.04
C ALA A 28 -27.89 16.78 -27.77
N ALA A 29 -28.75 15.87 -28.25
CA ALA A 29 -29.95 16.27 -28.99
C ALA A 29 -31.13 16.48 -28.04
N ASP A 30 -31.94 17.50 -28.34
CA ASP A 30 -33.27 17.60 -27.77
C ASP A 30 -34.15 16.51 -28.42
N LEU A 31 -34.50 15.49 -27.63
CA LEU A 31 -35.31 14.36 -28.06
C LEU A 31 -36.82 14.70 -28.07
N SER A 32 -37.19 15.94 -27.71
CA SER A 32 -38.59 16.39 -27.66
C SER A 32 -39.31 16.33 -29.01
N GLY A 33 -38.57 16.50 -30.11
CA GLY A 33 -39.11 16.57 -31.46
C GLY A 33 -39.16 15.24 -32.22
N LEU A 34 -38.87 14.10 -31.58
CA LEU A 34 -38.88 12.80 -32.24
C LEU A 34 -40.30 12.29 -32.51
N GLU A 35 -40.54 11.79 -33.72
CA GLU A 35 -41.80 11.15 -34.07
C GLU A 35 -41.88 9.73 -33.51
N GLU A 36 -43.10 9.15 -33.45
CA GLU A 36 -43.33 7.80 -32.93
C GLU A 36 -42.52 6.73 -33.68
N GLY A 37 -42.34 6.91 -34.99
CA GLY A 37 -41.51 6.04 -35.82
C GLY A 37 -40.03 6.07 -35.43
N ASP A 38 -39.50 7.23 -35.04
CA ASP A 38 -38.11 7.39 -34.63
C ASP A 38 -37.87 6.71 -33.27
N MET A 39 -38.81 6.87 -32.33
CA MET A 39 -38.75 6.22 -31.02
C MET A 39 -38.75 4.69 -31.11
N ASN A 40 -39.54 4.11 -32.03
CA ASN A 40 -39.51 2.67 -32.27
C ASN A 40 -38.14 2.19 -32.76
N VAL A 41 -37.46 2.98 -33.59
CA VAL A 41 -36.09 2.65 -34.05
C VAL A 41 -35.10 2.74 -32.91
N ILE A 42 -35.20 3.75 -32.04
CA ILE A 42 -34.36 3.90 -30.85
C ILE A 42 -34.52 2.71 -29.90
N GLU A 43 -35.76 2.29 -29.61
CA GLU A 43 -36.06 1.14 -28.76
C GLU A 43 -35.47 -0.16 -29.32
N GLU A 44 -35.67 -0.43 -30.63
CA GLU A 44 -35.08 -1.61 -31.28
C GLU A 44 -33.53 -1.59 -31.24
N LEU A 45 -32.92 -0.42 -31.37
CA LEU A 45 -31.46 -0.28 -31.29
C LEU A 45 -30.94 -0.51 -29.88
N LEU A 46 -31.62 0.02 -28.87
CA LEU A 46 -31.23 -0.15 -27.46
C LEU A 46 -31.43 -1.60 -27.01
N ASP A 47 -32.47 -2.30 -27.47
CA ASP A 47 -32.65 -3.73 -27.23
C ASP A 47 -31.52 -4.56 -27.85
N LEU A 48 -31.15 -4.25 -29.10
CA LEU A 48 -30.01 -4.87 -29.77
C LEU A 48 -28.69 -4.62 -29.01
N MET A 49 -28.43 -3.38 -28.59
CA MET A 49 -27.22 -3.03 -27.85
C MET A 49 -27.21 -3.69 -26.46
N SER A 50 -28.35 -3.76 -25.78
CA SER A 50 -28.51 -4.43 -24.49
C SER A 50 -28.14 -5.91 -24.59
N THR A 51 -28.60 -6.57 -25.65
CA THR A 51 -28.24 -7.96 -25.96
C THR A 51 -26.72 -8.12 -26.11
N VAL A 52 -26.07 -7.23 -26.87
CA VAL A 52 -24.60 -7.27 -27.10
C VAL A 52 -23.79 -7.05 -25.81
N VAL A 53 -24.28 -6.20 -24.91
CA VAL A 53 -23.58 -5.84 -23.66
C VAL A 53 -23.83 -6.84 -22.55
N LEU A 54 -25.03 -7.41 -22.45
CA LEU A 54 -25.45 -8.28 -21.35
C LEU A 54 -25.36 -9.78 -21.66
N GLU A 55 -25.38 -10.21 -22.93
CA GLU A 55 -25.23 -11.63 -23.25
C GLU A 55 -23.78 -12.11 -23.10
N LYS A 56 -23.62 -13.21 -22.34
CA LYS A 56 -22.37 -13.96 -22.23
C LYS A 56 -22.16 -14.79 -23.50
N VAL A 57 -21.73 -14.15 -24.58
CA VAL A 57 -21.22 -14.90 -25.74
C VAL A 57 -19.87 -15.50 -25.33
N ASP A 58 -19.75 -16.83 -25.32
CA ASP A 58 -18.49 -17.51 -25.03
C ASP A 58 -17.43 -17.06 -26.05
N ASP A 59 -16.44 -16.29 -25.60
CA ASP A 59 -15.34 -15.70 -26.39
C ASP A 59 -14.32 -16.78 -26.88
N ALA A 60 -14.79 -17.99 -27.19
CA ALA A 60 -13.96 -19.04 -27.74
C ALA A 60 -13.79 -18.84 -29.27
N ALA A 61 -12.63 -18.29 -29.63
CA ALA A 61 -11.97 -18.45 -30.94
C ALA A 61 -12.40 -17.58 -32.13
N SER A 62 -12.30 -16.24 -32.04
CA SER A 62 -12.23 -15.40 -33.24
C SER A 62 -11.02 -14.45 -33.26
N ARG A 63 -10.44 -14.26 -34.46
CA ARG A 63 -9.21 -13.50 -34.74
C ARG A 63 -9.39 -11.96 -34.73
N ASP A 64 -10.56 -11.45 -34.33
CA ASP A 64 -10.90 -10.01 -34.36
C ASP A 64 -11.40 -9.49 -33.00
N ASP A 65 -10.71 -9.88 -31.93
CA ASP A 65 -11.05 -9.60 -30.54
C ASP A 65 -11.06 -8.08 -30.21
N ASP A 66 -10.16 -7.29 -30.81
CA ASP A 66 -10.07 -5.85 -30.53
C ASP A 66 -11.27 -5.06 -31.08
N THR A 67 -11.77 -5.43 -32.26
CA THR A 67 -12.89 -4.71 -32.88
C THR A 67 -14.21 -5.02 -32.18
N LEU A 68 -14.42 -6.27 -31.77
CA LEU A 68 -15.55 -6.68 -30.96
C LEU A 68 -15.56 -6.00 -29.58
N ARG A 69 -14.40 -5.89 -28.92
CA ARG A 69 -14.29 -5.15 -27.64
C ARG A 69 -14.64 -3.69 -27.81
N LYS A 70 -14.09 -3.02 -28.83
CA LYS A 70 -14.42 -1.61 -29.13
C LYS A 70 -15.91 -1.44 -29.39
N TRP A 71 -16.52 -2.36 -30.13
CA TRP A 71 -17.95 -2.36 -30.41
C TRP A 71 -18.78 -2.48 -29.12
N LYS A 72 -18.49 -3.47 -28.27
CA LYS A 72 -19.13 -3.64 -26.95
C LYS A 72 -18.98 -2.38 -26.07
N LYS A 73 -17.81 -1.73 -26.07
CA LYS A 73 -17.59 -0.45 -25.37
C LYS A 73 -18.50 0.65 -25.88
N SER A 74 -18.64 0.81 -27.20
CA SER A 74 -19.51 1.83 -27.80
C SER A 74 -20.99 1.57 -27.49
N CYS A 75 -21.45 0.31 -27.55
CA CYS A 75 -22.80 -0.05 -27.12
C CYS A 75 -23.05 0.27 -25.64
N ALA A 76 -22.08 -0.04 -24.77
CA ALA A 76 -22.20 0.23 -23.35
C ALA A 76 -22.36 1.74 -23.05
N ARG A 77 -21.59 2.59 -23.75
CA ARG A 77 -21.73 4.05 -23.60
C ARG A 77 -23.08 4.57 -24.08
N ALA A 78 -23.54 4.10 -25.25
CA ALA A 78 -24.85 4.47 -25.77
C ALA A 78 -26.01 4.06 -24.84
N LEU A 79 -25.95 2.85 -24.26
CA LEU A 79 -26.92 2.43 -23.23
C LEU A 79 -26.83 3.30 -21.97
N GLY A 80 -25.63 3.65 -21.52
CA GLY A 80 -25.44 4.55 -20.38
C GLY A 80 -26.05 5.93 -20.64
N ALA A 81 -25.85 6.49 -21.83
CA ALA A 81 -26.48 7.72 -22.27
C ALA A 81 -28.02 7.62 -22.30
N ALA A 82 -28.57 6.52 -22.83
CA ALA A 82 -30.01 6.31 -22.86
C ALA A 82 -30.62 6.27 -21.44
N ILE A 83 -29.96 5.60 -20.49
CA ILE A 83 -30.40 5.58 -19.09
C ILE A 83 -30.30 6.97 -18.46
N ALA A 84 -29.19 7.68 -18.68
CA ALA A 84 -28.98 9.04 -18.18
C ALA A 84 -30.09 9.99 -18.65
N THR A 85 -30.40 9.98 -19.95
CA THR A 85 -31.40 10.87 -20.55
C THR A 85 -32.81 10.45 -20.18
N GLY A 86 -33.13 9.15 -20.19
CA GLY A 86 -34.46 8.66 -19.84
C GLY A 86 -34.84 8.88 -18.38
N LEU A 87 -33.88 8.87 -17.46
CA LEU A 87 -34.12 9.15 -16.03
C LEU A 87 -33.94 10.65 -15.68
N HIS A 88 -33.74 11.50 -16.67
CA HIS A 88 -33.68 12.94 -16.45
C HIS A 88 -35.10 13.49 -16.25
N LYS A 89 -35.50 13.69 -14.99
CA LYS A 89 -36.77 14.38 -14.65
C LYS A 89 -36.63 15.86 -14.99
N SER A 90 -37.06 16.26 -16.19
CA SER A 90 -37.30 17.67 -16.52
C SER A 90 -38.76 17.98 -16.27
N GLU A 91 -39.03 18.98 -15.43
CA GLU A 91 -40.40 19.47 -15.17
C GLU A 91 -41.05 20.13 -16.40
N ASP A 92 -40.29 20.34 -17.49
CA ASP A 92 -40.68 21.16 -18.64
C ASP A 92 -41.05 20.40 -19.92
N LEU A 93 -41.12 19.05 -19.92
CA LEU A 93 -41.27 18.23 -21.15
C LEU A 93 -42.49 17.28 -21.12
N PRO A 94 -43.63 17.63 -21.75
CA PRO A 94 -44.89 16.95 -21.44
C PRO A 94 -45.23 15.62 -22.13
N ASN A 95 -44.47 15.00 -23.05
CA ASN A 95 -44.97 13.74 -23.69
C ASN A 95 -43.92 12.77 -24.28
N SER A 96 -42.81 13.21 -24.87
CA SER A 96 -41.83 12.29 -25.47
C SER A 96 -40.85 11.66 -24.45
N GLY A 97 -40.73 12.28 -23.27
CA GLY A 97 -39.90 11.77 -22.17
C GLY A 97 -40.42 10.46 -21.58
N GLU A 98 -41.73 10.22 -21.58
CA GLU A 98 -42.34 9.05 -20.91
C GLU A 98 -41.89 7.70 -21.50
N ARG A 99 -41.70 7.62 -22.83
CA ARG A 99 -41.23 6.37 -23.47
C ARG A 99 -39.77 6.07 -23.18
N LEU A 100 -38.90 7.07 -23.27
CA LEU A 100 -37.48 6.90 -22.97
C LEU A 100 -37.28 6.64 -21.47
N GLU A 101 -38.08 7.26 -20.62
CA GLU A 101 -38.14 6.97 -19.19
C GLU A 101 -38.56 5.52 -18.94
N SER A 102 -39.66 5.06 -19.56
CA SER A 102 -40.10 3.66 -19.45
C SER A 102 -39.01 2.67 -19.89
N LEU A 103 -38.31 2.99 -20.98
CA LEU A 103 -37.21 2.17 -21.47
C LEU A 103 -36.04 2.16 -20.49
N ALA A 104 -35.63 3.32 -19.97
CA ALA A 104 -34.56 3.43 -18.98
C ALA A 104 -34.91 2.71 -17.68
N GLN A 105 -36.15 2.83 -17.21
CA GLN A 105 -36.68 2.08 -16.06
C GLN A 105 -36.70 0.57 -16.29
N SER A 106 -36.84 0.11 -17.53
CA SER A 106 -36.76 -1.31 -17.89
C SER A 106 -35.31 -1.82 -18.05
N LEU A 107 -34.40 -0.98 -18.51
CA LEU A 107 -33.00 -1.32 -18.81
C LEU A 107 -32.14 -1.30 -17.54
N LEU A 108 -32.30 -0.28 -16.69
CA LEU A 108 -31.46 -0.11 -15.51
C LEU A 108 -31.46 -1.35 -14.58
N PRO A 109 -32.61 -1.96 -14.22
CA PRO A 109 -32.62 -3.17 -13.41
C PRO A 109 -31.88 -4.35 -14.05
N LYS A 110 -31.95 -4.50 -15.38
CA LYS A 110 -31.22 -5.58 -16.09
C LYS A 110 -29.71 -5.38 -16.02
N VAL A 111 -29.25 -4.14 -16.17
CA VAL A 111 -27.82 -3.79 -16.09
C VAL A 111 -27.32 -3.94 -14.64
N LEU A 112 -28.10 -3.50 -13.66
CA LEU A 112 -27.79 -3.69 -12.24
C LEU A 112 -27.68 -5.19 -11.89
N ALA A 113 -28.64 -6.02 -12.30
CA ALA A 113 -28.56 -7.47 -12.09
C ALA A 113 -27.31 -8.08 -12.74
N GLY A 114 -26.98 -7.67 -13.97
CA GLY A 114 -25.75 -8.07 -14.66
C GLY A 114 -24.48 -7.69 -13.88
N SER A 115 -24.47 -6.49 -13.28
CA SER A 115 -23.34 -5.96 -12.53
C SER A 115 -22.99 -6.78 -11.27
N VAL A 116 -23.99 -7.44 -10.67
CA VAL A 116 -23.85 -8.19 -9.40
C VAL A 116 -23.68 -9.71 -9.61
N CYS A 117 -24.16 -10.31 -10.71
CA CYS A 117 -24.26 -11.77 -10.87
C CYS A 117 -23.16 -12.48 -11.72
N SER A 118 -21.98 -11.88 -11.93
CA SER A 118 -20.94 -12.49 -12.79
C SER A 118 -20.06 -13.50 -12.04
N SER A 119 -19.46 -14.46 -12.76
CA SER A 119 -18.55 -15.48 -12.19
C SER A 119 -17.07 -15.28 -12.57
N LYS A 120 -16.75 -14.22 -13.33
CA LYS A 120 -15.38 -13.95 -13.81
C LYS A 120 -14.96 -12.49 -13.55
N PRO A 121 -14.01 -12.23 -12.63
CA PRO A 121 -13.58 -10.87 -12.26
C PRO A 121 -12.59 -10.21 -13.23
N HIS A 122 -11.98 -10.96 -14.15
CA HIS A 122 -10.86 -10.49 -15.00
C HIS A 122 -11.25 -10.12 -16.44
N LEU A 123 -12.54 -10.06 -16.77
CA LEU A 123 -13.02 -9.59 -18.07
C LEU A 123 -13.44 -8.13 -17.99
N GLU A 124 -13.27 -7.39 -19.10
CA GLU A 124 -13.83 -6.03 -19.23
C GLU A 124 -15.35 -6.08 -18.99
N ARG A 125 -15.81 -5.39 -17.95
CA ARG A 125 -17.21 -5.36 -17.49
C ARG A 125 -17.97 -4.21 -18.14
N TYR A 126 -18.64 -4.52 -19.26
CA TYR A 126 -19.40 -3.53 -20.03
C TYR A 126 -20.65 -3.04 -19.30
N ASP A 127 -21.26 -3.88 -18.47
CA ASP A 127 -22.30 -3.52 -17.50
C ASP A 127 -21.86 -2.38 -16.56
N TRP A 128 -20.65 -2.45 -16.01
CA TRP A 128 -20.11 -1.36 -15.18
C TRP A 128 -19.86 -0.08 -15.98
N MET A 129 -19.49 -0.21 -17.27
CA MET A 129 -19.36 0.93 -18.17
C MET A 129 -20.70 1.62 -18.46
N VAL A 130 -21.78 0.84 -18.63
CA VAL A 130 -23.15 1.38 -18.81
C VAL A 130 -23.53 2.22 -17.58
N LEU A 131 -23.38 1.66 -16.37
CA LEU A 131 -23.70 2.36 -15.13
C LEU A 131 -22.84 3.61 -14.94
N ALA A 132 -21.54 3.55 -15.27
CA ALA A 132 -20.65 4.71 -15.18
C ALA A 132 -21.08 5.82 -16.15
N GLY A 133 -21.40 5.48 -17.40
CA GLY A 133 -21.92 6.43 -18.38
C GLY A 133 -23.25 7.05 -17.94
N ALA A 134 -24.14 6.26 -17.35
CA ALA A 134 -25.40 6.75 -16.80
C ALA A 134 -25.20 7.75 -15.66
N CYS A 135 -24.30 7.46 -14.72
CA CYS A 135 -23.95 8.38 -13.63
C CYS A 135 -23.28 9.66 -14.12
N ALA A 136 -22.41 9.56 -15.13
CA ALA A 136 -21.62 10.70 -15.62
C ALA A 136 -22.46 11.69 -16.42
N ASN A 137 -23.42 11.19 -17.21
CA ASN A 137 -24.26 12.00 -18.09
C ASN A 137 -25.65 12.32 -17.51
N GLY A 138 -26.06 11.62 -16.46
CA GLY A 138 -27.40 11.73 -15.88
C GLY A 138 -27.60 12.93 -14.95
N SER A 139 -28.86 13.21 -14.60
CA SER A 139 -29.20 14.13 -13.51
C SER A 139 -28.64 13.60 -12.17
N PRO A 140 -28.48 14.43 -11.13
CA PRO A 140 -28.03 13.99 -9.80
C PRO A 140 -28.85 12.84 -9.18
N ASN A 141 -30.10 12.63 -9.61
CA ASN A 141 -30.97 11.54 -9.13
C ASN A 141 -30.54 10.17 -9.69
N VAL A 142 -29.92 10.11 -10.86
CA VAL A 142 -29.46 8.87 -11.50
C VAL A 142 -28.35 8.18 -10.69
N PRO A 143 -27.24 8.84 -10.32
CA PRO A 143 -26.24 8.24 -9.44
C PRO A 143 -26.83 7.92 -8.06
N GLU A 144 -27.79 8.68 -7.54
CA GLU A 144 -28.49 8.35 -6.29
C GLU A 144 -29.21 7.00 -6.36
N GLN A 145 -30.00 6.76 -7.41
CA GLN A 145 -30.69 5.49 -7.61
C GLN A 145 -29.72 4.32 -7.80
N ILE A 146 -28.66 4.51 -8.58
CA ILE A 146 -27.66 3.47 -8.90
C ILE A 146 -26.84 3.11 -7.66
N VAL A 147 -26.29 4.12 -6.97
CA VAL A 147 -25.44 3.92 -5.78
C VAL A 147 -26.25 3.27 -4.66
N THR A 148 -27.48 3.72 -4.41
CA THR A 148 -28.34 3.13 -3.38
C THR A 148 -28.62 1.65 -3.68
N SER A 149 -28.93 1.32 -4.95
CA SER A 149 -29.19 -0.07 -5.36
C SER A 149 -27.98 -0.98 -5.20
N LEU A 150 -26.79 -0.49 -5.54
CA LEU A 150 -25.53 -1.23 -5.38
C LEU A 150 -25.14 -1.39 -3.91
N LEU A 151 -25.38 -0.38 -3.07
CA LEU A 151 -25.16 -0.47 -1.63
C LEU A 151 -26.09 -1.49 -0.98
N SER A 152 -27.38 -1.47 -1.29
CA SER A 152 -28.32 -2.48 -0.79
C SER A 152 -27.92 -3.89 -1.26
N SER A 153 -27.54 -4.04 -2.53
CA SER A 153 -27.02 -5.33 -3.05
C SER A 153 -25.73 -5.77 -2.36
N THR A 154 -24.87 -4.81 -1.97
CA THR A 154 -23.64 -5.09 -1.20
C THR A 154 -24.00 -5.65 0.18
N ILE A 155 -24.96 -5.05 0.89
CA ILE A 155 -25.41 -5.56 2.18
C ILE A 155 -26.05 -6.94 2.02
N ASP A 156 -26.91 -7.14 1.02
CA ASP A 156 -27.52 -8.45 0.75
C ASP A 156 -26.45 -9.53 0.46
N ASP A 157 -25.43 -9.17 -0.32
CA ASP A 157 -24.29 -10.06 -0.61
C ASP A 157 -23.45 -10.35 0.64
N LEU A 158 -23.36 -9.38 1.56
CA LEU A 158 -22.67 -9.57 2.82
C LEU A 158 -23.50 -10.37 3.85
N GLN A 159 -24.83 -10.29 3.81
CA GLN A 159 -25.69 -11.04 4.73
C GLN A 159 -25.93 -12.49 4.29
N LYS A 160 -25.62 -12.83 3.04
CA LYS A 160 -25.66 -14.23 2.58
C LYS A 160 -24.72 -15.07 3.44
N LYS A 161 -25.24 -16.15 4.03
CA LYS A 161 -24.45 -17.11 4.83
C LYS A 161 -23.28 -17.61 3.99
N VAL A 162 -22.07 -17.15 4.33
CA VAL A 162 -20.81 -17.64 3.75
C VAL A 162 -20.32 -18.76 4.65
N ASP A 163 -20.19 -19.98 4.11
CA ASP A 163 -19.55 -21.05 4.86
C ASP A 163 -18.10 -20.66 5.16
N VAL A 164 -17.68 -20.80 6.42
CA VAL A 164 -16.31 -20.47 6.88
C VAL A 164 -15.24 -21.21 6.07
N ARG A 165 -15.58 -22.39 5.53
CA ARG A 165 -14.70 -23.19 4.65
C ARG A 165 -14.59 -22.63 3.22
N GLU A 166 -15.54 -21.80 2.78
CA GLU A 166 -15.53 -21.10 1.50
C GLU A 166 -14.90 -19.70 1.56
N CYS A 167 -14.50 -19.22 2.76
CA CYS A 167 -13.59 -18.08 2.96
C CYS A 167 -12.16 -18.37 2.45
N SER A 168 -12.06 -18.92 1.24
CA SER A 168 -10.89 -18.80 0.39
C SER A 168 -10.63 -17.31 0.08
N PRO A 169 -9.41 -16.92 -0.35
CA PRO A 169 -9.05 -15.55 -0.73
C PRO A 169 -9.80 -15.00 -1.97
N LYS A 170 -10.99 -15.53 -2.29
CA LYS A 170 -11.79 -15.23 -3.48
C LYS A 170 -13.23 -14.82 -3.16
N PHE A 171 -13.56 -14.41 -1.93
CA PHE A 171 -14.83 -13.73 -1.72
C PHE A 171 -14.86 -12.48 -2.62
N GLN A 172 -15.83 -12.40 -3.53
CA GLN A 172 -15.96 -11.35 -4.54
C GLN A 172 -17.30 -10.68 -4.38
N CYS A 173 -17.28 -9.45 -3.87
CA CYS A 173 -18.46 -8.60 -3.79
C CYS A 173 -18.55 -7.76 -5.07
N PHE A 174 -19.21 -8.29 -6.10
CA PHE A 174 -19.28 -7.62 -7.41
C PHE A 174 -20.00 -6.28 -7.36
N SER A 175 -20.99 -6.15 -6.47
CA SER A 175 -21.70 -4.90 -6.18
C SER A 175 -20.74 -3.81 -5.69
N LEU A 176 -19.82 -4.12 -4.77
CA LEU A 176 -18.81 -3.16 -4.33
C LEU A 176 -17.72 -2.90 -5.37
N MET A 177 -17.30 -3.91 -6.14
CA MET A 177 -16.36 -3.72 -7.26
C MET A 177 -16.95 -2.77 -8.31
N ALA A 178 -18.24 -2.93 -8.63
CA ALA A 178 -18.98 -2.03 -9.52
C ALA A 178 -18.98 -0.61 -8.92
N LEU A 179 -19.27 -0.46 -7.63
CA LEU A 179 -19.27 0.83 -6.95
C LEU A 179 -17.91 1.54 -7.01
N ALA A 180 -16.82 0.82 -6.73
CA ALA A 180 -15.46 1.36 -6.87
C ALA A 180 -15.17 1.84 -8.29
N TYR A 181 -15.59 1.05 -9.30
CA TYR A 181 -15.50 1.45 -10.70
C TYR A 181 -16.32 2.72 -10.99
N LEU A 182 -17.52 2.85 -10.43
CA LEU A 182 -18.36 4.04 -10.58
C LEU A 182 -17.76 5.29 -9.92
N VAL A 183 -17.16 5.17 -8.74
CA VAL A 183 -16.48 6.31 -8.10
C VAL A 183 -15.35 6.84 -8.98
N ARG A 184 -14.64 5.94 -9.67
CA ARG A 184 -13.53 6.30 -10.56
C ARG A 184 -13.97 6.83 -11.92
N CYS A 185 -15.01 6.25 -12.51
CA CYS A 185 -15.37 6.45 -13.92
C CYS A 185 -16.73 7.11 -14.13
N GLY A 186 -17.59 7.16 -13.12
CA GLY A 186 -18.99 7.61 -13.21
C GLY A 186 -19.20 9.11 -12.99
N GLY A 187 -18.13 9.90 -12.93
CA GLY A 187 -18.19 11.35 -12.77
C GLY A 187 -18.27 11.83 -11.31
N PRO A 188 -18.25 13.16 -11.10
CA PRO A 188 -18.03 13.77 -9.77
C PRO A 188 -19.21 13.61 -8.81
N ASN A 189 -20.40 13.27 -9.30
CA ASN A 189 -21.60 13.15 -8.46
C ASN A 189 -21.69 11.80 -7.73
N VAL A 190 -21.05 10.74 -8.25
CA VAL A 190 -21.11 9.40 -7.63
C VAL A 190 -20.53 9.42 -6.21
N GLY A 191 -19.34 9.97 -6.05
CA GLY A 191 -18.71 10.11 -4.73
C GLY A 191 -19.53 10.97 -3.78
N LYS A 192 -20.13 12.06 -4.27
CA LYS A 192 -20.98 12.95 -3.46
C LYS A 192 -22.18 12.21 -2.91
N VAL A 193 -22.89 11.50 -3.78
CA VAL A 193 -24.05 10.68 -3.41
C VAL A 193 -23.63 9.62 -2.39
N PHE A 194 -22.62 8.81 -2.71
CA PHE A 194 -22.16 7.73 -1.83
C PHE A 194 -21.89 8.23 -0.40
N HIS A 195 -21.23 9.38 -0.27
CA HIS A 195 -20.89 9.98 1.03
C HIS A 195 -21.97 10.90 1.63
N SER A 196 -23.09 11.15 0.93
CA SER A 196 -24.20 11.98 1.41
C SER A 196 -25.45 11.19 1.79
N LEU A 197 -25.49 9.88 1.53
CA LEU A 197 -26.61 9.04 1.92
C LEU A 197 -26.74 9.00 3.45
N SER A 198 -27.98 9.17 3.92
CA SER A 198 -28.36 9.13 5.34
C SER A 198 -29.54 8.20 5.55
N ALA A 199 -29.73 7.72 6.78
CA ALA A 199 -30.91 6.94 7.14
C ALA A 199 -32.21 7.64 6.70
N PRO A 200 -33.20 6.91 6.17
CA PRO A 200 -33.36 5.45 6.20
C PRO A 200 -32.66 4.68 5.05
N ALA A 201 -31.95 5.35 4.14
CA ALA A 201 -31.22 4.67 3.06
C ALA A 201 -29.98 3.95 3.59
N THR A 202 -29.55 2.89 2.91
CA THR A 202 -28.29 2.18 3.20
C THR A 202 -27.11 3.12 3.01
N THR A 203 -26.28 3.25 4.03
CA THR A 203 -25.11 4.14 4.07
C THR A 203 -23.80 3.35 3.93
N PRO A 204 -22.69 4.01 3.59
CA PRO A 204 -21.37 3.38 3.62
C PRO A 204 -21.00 2.79 4.99
N LEU A 205 -21.48 3.40 6.09
CA LEU A 205 -21.23 2.92 7.44
C LEU A 205 -21.96 1.60 7.72
N ASP A 206 -23.10 1.35 7.07
CA ASP A 206 -23.80 0.07 7.17
C ASP A 206 -22.96 -1.06 6.53
N VAL A 207 -22.23 -0.77 5.45
CA VAL A 207 -21.30 -1.73 4.84
C VAL A 207 -20.14 -2.03 5.79
N ILE A 208 -19.59 -1.02 6.47
CA ILE A 208 -18.55 -1.20 7.49
C ILE A 208 -19.07 -2.08 8.63
N ASN A 209 -20.26 -1.79 9.15
CA ASN A 209 -20.86 -2.56 10.23
C ASN A 209 -21.10 -4.02 9.82
N GLU A 210 -21.64 -4.25 8.62
CA GLU A 210 -21.93 -5.59 8.11
C GLU A 210 -20.65 -6.42 7.85
N LEU A 211 -19.57 -5.79 7.38
CA LEU A 211 -18.26 -6.43 7.25
C LEU A 211 -17.68 -6.89 8.60
N CYS A 212 -18.12 -6.28 9.70
CA CYS A 212 -17.67 -6.60 11.04
C CYS A 212 -18.59 -7.59 11.77
N VAL A 213 -19.70 -8.01 11.17
CA VAL A 213 -20.59 -9.02 11.76
C VAL A 213 -19.88 -10.38 11.76
N PRO A 214 -19.77 -11.08 12.91
CA PRO A 214 -19.19 -12.41 12.98
C PRO A 214 -19.93 -13.39 12.06
N LEU A 215 -19.18 -14.26 11.37
CA LEU A 215 -19.78 -15.28 10.50
C LEU A 215 -20.51 -16.34 11.35
N ASP A 216 -21.81 -16.54 11.09
CA ASP A 216 -22.66 -17.50 11.83
C ASP A 216 -22.15 -18.95 11.69
N GLN A 217 -21.99 -19.63 12.82
CA GLN A 217 -21.43 -20.98 12.92
C GLN A 217 -22.47 -22.11 12.85
N GLU A 218 -23.74 -21.82 12.51
CA GLU A 218 -24.83 -22.81 12.53
C GLU A 218 -24.60 -24.01 11.58
N SER A 219 -23.69 -23.94 10.61
CA SER A 219 -23.37 -25.07 9.71
C SER A 219 -22.30 -26.05 10.25
N LEU A 220 -21.71 -25.79 11.42
CA LEU A 220 -20.71 -26.67 12.05
C LEU A 220 -21.23 -27.51 13.22
N GLN A 221 -22.54 -27.46 13.52
CA GLN A 221 -23.12 -28.49 14.39
C GLN A 221 -23.13 -29.81 13.63
N ASP A 222 -22.25 -30.72 14.01
CA ASP A 222 -22.42 -32.15 13.76
C ASP A 222 -23.89 -32.50 14.07
N GLU A 223 -24.55 -33.21 13.14
CA GLU A 223 -25.98 -33.59 13.15
C GLU A 223 -26.43 -34.44 14.36
N ASN A 224 -25.69 -34.49 15.46
CA ASN A 224 -26.04 -35.21 16.67
C ASN A 224 -25.73 -34.37 17.91
N ILE A 225 -26.68 -33.53 18.31
CA ILE A 225 -27.24 -33.45 19.67
C ILE A 225 -28.38 -32.43 19.63
N SER A 226 -29.61 -32.94 19.75
CA SER A 226 -30.82 -32.16 19.89
C SER A 226 -30.86 -31.51 21.27
N ASP A 227 -30.54 -30.22 21.37
CA ASP A 227 -30.98 -29.39 22.49
C ASP A 227 -31.63 -28.10 21.98
N PRO A 228 -32.79 -27.68 22.54
CA PRO A 228 -33.54 -26.55 22.02
C PRO A 228 -32.84 -25.21 22.33
N PRO A 229 -33.08 -24.15 21.51
CA PRO A 229 -32.39 -22.87 21.65
C PRO A 229 -32.82 -22.17 22.95
N LYS A 230 -31.84 -21.87 23.82
CA LYS A 230 -32.08 -21.07 25.02
C LYS A 230 -32.18 -19.60 24.64
N GLN A 231 -33.36 -19.03 24.85
CA GLN A 231 -33.58 -17.58 24.83
C GLN A 231 -32.65 -16.89 25.83
N VAL A 232 -31.78 -16.00 25.34
CA VAL A 232 -30.95 -15.12 26.17
C VAL A 232 -31.82 -13.96 26.67
N THR A 233 -32.34 -14.06 27.89
CA THR A 233 -32.89 -12.92 28.62
C THR A 233 -31.75 -12.15 29.29
N ARG A 234 -31.76 -10.81 29.14
CA ARG A 234 -30.82 -9.84 29.76
C ARG A 234 -30.95 -9.78 31.30
N GLN A 235 -30.65 -10.88 31.99
CA GLN A 235 -30.39 -10.88 33.42
C GLN A 235 -29.14 -11.74 33.66
N LEU A 236 -28.02 -11.08 33.99
CA LEU A 236 -26.80 -11.75 34.45
C LEU A 236 -27.11 -12.52 35.74
N PRO A 237 -27.16 -13.87 35.74
CA PRO A 237 -27.29 -14.64 36.95
C PRO A 237 -25.90 -14.75 37.55
N VAL A 238 -25.65 -13.98 38.61
CA VAL A 238 -24.39 -14.06 39.36
C VAL A 238 -24.41 -15.35 40.21
N GLY A 239 -23.78 -16.40 39.70
CA GLY A 239 -23.52 -17.65 40.41
C GLY A 239 -22.24 -18.30 39.89
N MET A 240 -21.30 -18.63 40.79
CA MET A 240 -19.98 -19.21 40.46
C MET A 240 -20.04 -20.53 39.67
N SER A 241 -21.21 -21.16 39.53
CA SER A 241 -21.45 -22.35 38.72
C SER A 241 -21.62 -22.08 37.21
N HIS A 242 -21.59 -20.81 36.78
CA HIS A 242 -21.71 -20.40 35.37
C HIS A 242 -20.40 -19.90 34.74
N LEU A 243 -19.25 -20.12 35.40
CA LEU A 243 -17.95 -20.04 34.74
C LEU A 243 -17.80 -21.24 33.78
N GLN A 244 -18.57 -21.25 32.70
CA GLN A 244 -18.21 -22.02 31.52
C GLN A 244 -16.97 -21.36 30.94
N LEU A 245 -15.85 -22.08 30.96
CA LEU A 245 -14.69 -21.73 30.14
C LEU A 245 -15.20 -21.62 28.69
N PRO A 246 -14.81 -20.57 27.93
CA PRO A 246 -15.22 -20.42 26.54
C PRO A 246 -14.97 -21.71 25.76
N ASP A 247 -15.90 -22.04 24.86
CA ASP A 247 -15.64 -23.02 23.82
C ASP A 247 -14.29 -22.67 23.16
N SER A 248 -13.42 -23.67 22.98
CA SER A 248 -11.99 -23.53 22.69
C SER A 248 -11.58 -22.20 22.02
N LEU A 249 -10.74 -21.38 22.67
CA LEU A 249 -10.17 -20.12 22.16
C LEU A 249 -9.73 -20.16 20.68
N ALA A 250 -9.28 -21.33 20.21
CA ALA A 250 -8.91 -21.56 18.81
C ALA A 250 -10.07 -21.33 17.80
N LYS A 251 -11.32 -21.58 18.19
CA LYS A 251 -12.50 -21.39 17.32
C LYS A 251 -12.86 -19.91 17.19
N ASP A 252 -12.77 -19.15 18.28
CA ASP A 252 -13.03 -17.72 18.28
C ASP A 252 -11.95 -17.00 17.44
N GLU A 253 -10.70 -17.44 17.56
CA GLU A 253 -9.58 -16.94 16.75
C GLU A 253 -9.74 -17.28 15.25
N GLU A 254 -10.22 -18.49 14.92
CA GLU A 254 -10.53 -18.88 13.54
C GLU A 254 -11.65 -18.00 12.94
N MET A 255 -12.70 -17.72 13.71
CA MET A 255 -13.81 -16.86 13.28
C MET A 255 -13.37 -15.40 13.09
N LYS A 256 -12.56 -14.88 14.01
CA LYS A 256 -11.92 -13.55 13.89
C LYS A 256 -11.11 -13.48 12.60
N ASN A 257 -10.24 -14.46 12.36
CA ASN A 257 -9.40 -14.51 11.17
C ASN A 257 -10.22 -14.62 9.87
N ALA A 258 -11.28 -15.44 9.85
CA ALA A 258 -12.18 -15.54 8.69
C ALA A 258 -12.87 -14.20 8.37
N THR A 259 -13.31 -13.48 9.41
CA THR A 259 -13.93 -12.15 9.28
C THR A 259 -12.92 -11.11 8.75
N ILE A 260 -11.69 -11.12 9.26
CA ILE A 260 -10.60 -10.25 8.77
C ILE A 260 -10.27 -10.57 7.31
N GLN A 261 -10.13 -11.84 6.93
CA GLN A 261 -9.84 -12.24 5.54
C GLN A 261 -10.95 -11.81 4.58
N ARG A 262 -12.21 -11.96 5.01
CA ARG A 262 -13.36 -11.46 4.27
C ARG A 262 -13.29 -9.95 4.08
N ALA A 263 -13.02 -9.18 5.13
CA ALA A 263 -12.85 -7.74 5.01
C ALA A 263 -11.71 -7.38 4.03
N TYR A 264 -10.55 -8.03 4.13
CA TYR A 264 -9.40 -7.78 3.25
C TYR A 264 -9.66 -8.10 1.78
N SER A 265 -10.53 -9.06 1.46
CA SER A 265 -10.93 -9.33 0.08
C SER A 265 -11.75 -8.19 -0.56
N VAL A 266 -12.38 -7.36 0.28
CA VAL A 266 -13.31 -6.29 -0.11
C VAL A 266 -12.66 -4.90 0.02
N MET A 267 -11.69 -4.75 0.92
CA MET A 267 -11.02 -3.47 1.23
C MET A 267 -10.42 -2.70 0.07
N PRO A 268 -9.74 -3.32 -0.92
CA PRO A 268 -9.20 -2.57 -2.05
C PRO A 268 -10.27 -1.74 -2.79
N TYR A 269 -11.50 -2.23 -2.86
CA TYR A 269 -12.60 -1.53 -3.53
C TYR A 269 -13.23 -0.45 -2.64
N LEU A 270 -13.36 -0.71 -1.34
CA LEU A 270 -13.89 0.28 -0.41
C LEU A 270 -12.92 1.45 -0.21
N ILE A 271 -11.61 1.19 -0.10
CA ILE A 271 -10.58 2.22 0.02
C ILE A 271 -10.65 3.20 -1.17
N GLU A 272 -10.82 2.72 -2.41
CA GLU A 272 -10.97 3.59 -3.57
C GLU A 272 -12.16 4.56 -3.43
N ALA A 273 -13.27 4.14 -2.82
CA ALA A 273 -14.42 5.00 -2.58
C ALA A 273 -14.13 6.14 -1.57
N TYR A 274 -13.21 5.91 -0.63
CA TYR A 274 -12.82 6.90 0.40
C TYR A 274 -11.66 7.81 -0.02
N VAL A 275 -10.93 7.48 -1.09
CA VAL A 275 -9.89 8.35 -1.68
C VAL A 275 -10.50 9.54 -2.47
N CYS A 276 -11.80 9.54 -2.77
CA CYS A 276 -12.42 10.61 -3.58
C CYS A 276 -12.69 11.92 -2.80
N PRO A 277 -12.74 13.10 -3.47
CA PRO A 277 -12.96 14.40 -2.83
C PRO A 277 -14.19 14.51 -1.94
N SER A 278 -15.22 13.73 -2.24
CA SER A 278 -16.48 13.74 -1.52
C SER A 278 -16.42 13.04 -0.16
N SER A 279 -15.35 12.28 0.14
CA SER A 279 -15.22 11.58 1.41
C SER A 279 -15.12 12.51 2.62
N THR A 280 -14.84 13.81 2.40
CA THR A 280 -14.85 14.83 3.44
C THR A 280 -16.17 14.88 4.22
N SER A 281 -17.32 14.68 3.57
CA SER A 281 -18.62 14.70 4.25
C SER A 281 -18.84 13.48 5.16
N SER A 282 -18.16 12.37 4.88
CA SER A 282 -18.20 11.14 5.68
C SER A 282 -17.14 11.08 6.78
N CYS A 283 -16.14 11.98 6.72
CA CYS A 283 -14.98 11.95 7.61
C CYS A 283 -15.41 12.08 9.07
N ASP A 284 -16.31 13.02 9.38
CA ASP A 284 -16.78 13.25 10.75
C ASP A 284 -17.45 12.01 11.35
N ASN A 285 -18.27 11.30 10.55
CA ASN A 285 -18.92 10.06 10.96
C ASN A 285 -17.91 8.93 11.18
N LEU A 286 -16.92 8.81 10.30
CA LEU A 286 -15.88 7.79 10.41
C LEU A 286 -14.97 8.04 11.63
N VAL A 287 -14.63 9.30 11.90
CA VAL A 287 -13.87 9.67 13.11
C VAL A 287 -14.68 9.37 14.36
N ALA A 288 -15.96 9.77 14.40
CA ALA A 288 -16.84 9.47 15.52
C ALA A 288 -17.01 7.96 15.75
N PHE A 289 -17.03 7.16 14.68
CA PHE A 289 -17.05 5.70 14.78
C PHE A 289 -15.76 5.15 15.38
N VAL A 290 -14.59 5.60 14.91
CA VAL A 290 -13.28 5.14 15.42
C VAL A 290 -13.05 5.56 16.87
N ASP A 291 -13.42 6.79 17.24
CA ASP A 291 -13.31 7.33 18.61
C ASP A 291 -14.13 6.51 19.62
N GLN A 292 -15.26 5.93 19.20
CA GLN A 292 -16.09 5.07 20.06
C GLN A 292 -15.50 3.69 20.33
N ILE A 293 -14.64 3.19 19.44
CA ILE A 293 -14.07 1.83 19.52
C ILE A 293 -12.58 1.84 19.89
N LEU A 294 -12.00 3.02 20.13
CA LEU A 294 -10.59 3.19 20.49
C LEU A 294 -10.46 3.72 21.93
N PRO A 295 -9.72 3.06 22.83
CA PRO A 295 -9.03 1.77 22.66
C PRO A 295 -10.03 0.61 22.52
N PRO A 296 -9.66 -0.48 21.81
CA PRO A 296 -10.56 -1.62 21.66
C PRO A 296 -10.84 -2.26 23.03
N LEU A 297 -12.12 -2.37 23.37
CA LEU A 297 -12.59 -2.98 24.63
C LEU A 297 -13.05 -4.43 24.44
N SER A 298 -13.18 -4.87 23.19
CA SER A 298 -13.60 -6.22 22.81
C SER A 298 -12.88 -6.68 21.53
N GLU A 299 -12.83 -8.00 21.29
CA GLU A 299 -12.31 -8.56 20.04
C GLU A 299 -13.08 -8.08 18.82
N LEU A 300 -14.39 -7.84 18.97
CA LEU A 300 -15.22 -7.27 17.90
C LEU A 300 -14.82 -5.83 17.57
N ASP A 301 -14.43 -5.04 18.57
CA ASP A 301 -13.92 -3.69 18.32
C ASP A 301 -12.58 -3.74 17.59
N GLU A 302 -11.75 -4.75 17.88
CA GLU A 302 -10.54 -5.03 17.13
C GLU A 302 -10.85 -5.34 15.65
N VAL A 303 -11.80 -6.25 15.38
CA VAL A 303 -12.33 -6.53 14.02
C VAL A 303 -12.76 -5.25 13.30
N LYS A 304 -13.50 -4.37 13.98
CA LYS A 304 -13.91 -3.08 13.42
C LYS A 304 -12.73 -2.18 13.10
N LEU A 305 -11.70 -2.14 13.94
CA LEU A 305 -10.50 -1.35 13.70
C LEU A 305 -9.70 -1.84 12.48
N TYR A 306 -9.67 -3.15 12.20
CA TYR A 306 -9.05 -3.70 10.97
C TYR A 306 -9.70 -3.16 9.69
N VAL A 307 -11.00 -2.83 9.73
CA VAL A 307 -11.74 -2.22 8.61
C VAL A 307 -11.65 -0.70 8.65
N ALA A 308 -11.83 -0.09 9.81
CA ALA A 308 -11.96 1.36 9.94
C ALA A 308 -10.65 2.12 9.74
N PHE A 309 -9.51 1.59 10.21
CA PHE A 309 -8.22 2.28 10.06
C PHE A 309 -7.78 2.46 8.61
N PRO A 310 -7.83 1.44 7.72
CA PRO A 310 -7.52 1.63 6.31
C PRO A 310 -8.38 2.70 5.63
N LEU A 311 -9.68 2.74 5.96
CA LEU A 311 -10.60 3.74 5.41
C LEU A 311 -10.29 5.14 5.95
N LEU A 312 -10.06 5.26 7.26
CA LEU A 312 -9.69 6.53 7.88
C LEU A 312 -8.36 7.04 7.33
N ALA A 313 -7.38 6.15 7.16
CA ALA A 313 -6.09 6.49 6.56
C ALA A 313 -6.26 6.99 5.12
N ALA A 314 -7.13 6.35 4.33
CA ALA A 314 -7.44 6.76 2.97
C ALA A 314 -8.08 8.15 2.89
N VAL A 315 -9.01 8.47 3.80
CA VAL A 315 -9.62 9.80 3.90
C VAL A 315 -8.59 10.85 4.32
N LEU A 316 -7.88 10.63 5.43
CA LEU A 316 -6.98 11.61 6.02
C LEU A 316 -5.74 11.91 5.16
N ASN A 317 -5.27 10.93 4.39
CA ASN A 317 -4.13 11.06 3.47
C ASN A 317 -4.55 11.35 2.01
N GLY A 318 -5.85 11.45 1.74
CA GLY A 318 -6.36 11.76 0.42
C GLY A 318 -5.96 13.16 -0.06
N GLN A 319 -5.93 13.38 -1.37
CA GLN A 319 -5.59 14.69 -1.97
C GLN A 319 -6.71 15.75 -1.82
N ASN A 320 -7.68 15.49 -0.95
CA ASN A 320 -9.00 16.13 -0.97
C ASN A 320 -9.10 17.34 -0.05
N ASP A 321 -7.97 17.88 0.40
CA ASP A 321 -7.92 19.03 1.32
C ASP A 321 -8.80 18.84 2.58
N VAL A 322 -9.00 17.58 3.03
CA VAL A 322 -9.90 17.20 4.12
C VAL A 322 -9.67 18.07 5.36
N TRP A 323 -8.41 18.30 5.71
CA TRP A 323 -7.99 19.12 6.83
C TRP A 323 -8.42 20.60 6.78
N LYS A 324 -8.85 21.13 5.63
CA LYS A 324 -9.44 22.48 5.51
C LYS A 324 -10.93 22.50 5.82
N VAL A 325 -11.60 21.35 5.73
CA VAL A 325 -13.07 21.22 5.80
C VAL A 325 -13.51 20.52 7.09
N VAL A 326 -12.62 19.72 7.71
CA VAL A 326 -12.87 19.03 8.99
C VAL A 326 -13.32 20.01 10.07
N SER A 327 -14.40 19.64 10.78
CA SER A 327 -14.93 20.45 11.87
C SER A 327 -13.93 20.57 13.03
N PRO A 328 -13.92 21.68 13.80
CA PRO A 328 -13.03 21.81 14.95
C PRO A 328 -13.19 20.66 15.97
N SER A 329 -14.42 20.20 16.20
CA SER A 329 -14.72 19.06 17.09
C SER A 329 -14.11 17.75 16.60
N THR A 330 -14.18 17.47 15.30
CA THR A 330 -13.56 16.29 14.70
C THR A 330 -12.03 16.39 14.76
N GLY A 331 -11.48 17.60 14.61
CA GLY A 331 -10.06 17.86 14.85
C GLY A 331 -9.62 17.55 16.27
N GLU A 332 -10.42 17.92 17.28
CA GLU A 332 -10.16 17.60 18.70
C GLU A 332 -10.24 16.08 18.97
N GLN A 333 -11.23 15.38 18.41
CA GLN A 333 -11.35 13.92 18.52
C GLN A 333 -10.16 13.18 17.90
N LEU A 334 -9.73 13.61 16.70
CA LEU A 334 -8.54 13.06 16.06
C LEU A 334 -7.29 13.25 16.94
N GLN A 335 -7.19 14.38 17.64
CA GLN A 335 -6.08 14.61 18.57
C GLN A 335 -6.17 13.74 19.82
N SER A 336 -7.35 13.53 20.42
CA SER A 336 -7.50 12.64 21.57
C SER A 336 -7.14 11.18 21.25
N MET A 337 -7.36 10.74 20.00
CA MET A 337 -7.02 9.39 19.54
C MET A 337 -5.50 9.14 19.38
N THR A 338 -4.66 10.19 19.30
CA THR A 338 -3.23 10.06 18.95
C THR A 338 -2.43 9.10 19.81
N THR A 339 -2.67 9.09 21.13
CA THR A 339 -1.94 8.19 22.05
C THR A 339 -2.34 6.73 21.82
N TYR A 340 -3.63 6.47 21.61
CA TYR A 340 -4.11 5.12 21.36
C TYR A 340 -3.69 4.62 19.97
N LEU A 341 -3.71 5.47 18.94
CA LEU A 341 -3.18 5.13 17.63
C LEU A 341 -1.68 4.78 17.69
N ALA A 342 -0.90 5.52 18.48
CA ALA A 342 0.51 5.22 18.71
C ALA A 342 0.69 3.85 19.36
N GLN A 343 0.00 3.59 20.46
CA GLN A 343 0.04 2.30 21.17
C GLN A 343 -0.40 1.13 20.26
N PHE A 344 -1.51 1.30 19.52
CA PHE A 344 -2.01 0.30 18.59
C PHE A 344 -0.99 0.00 17.49
N SER A 345 -0.39 1.04 16.88
CA SER A 345 0.58 0.87 15.80
C SER A 345 1.88 0.17 16.23
N MET A 346 2.22 0.26 17.52
CA MET A 346 3.44 -0.34 18.08
C MET A 346 3.22 -1.74 18.65
N SER A 347 1.98 -2.12 19.01
CA SER A 347 1.70 -3.44 19.58
C SER A 347 2.02 -4.56 18.57
N GLU A 348 2.53 -5.70 19.02
CA GLU A 348 2.67 -6.90 18.18
C GLU A 348 1.40 -7.75 18.15
N ASP A 349 0.44 -7.47 19.02
CA ASP A 349 -0.82 -8.21 19.14
C ASP A 349 -1.76 -7.98 17.95
N HIS A 350 -1.48 -6.96 17.13
CA HIS A 350 -2.29 -6.58 15.98
C HIS A 350 -1.59 -6.91 14.66
N ASP A 351 -2.39 -7.20 13.64
CA ASP A 351 -1.87 -7.52 12.30
C ASP A 351 -1.06 -6.35 11.69
N SER A 352 -0.13 -6.68 10.80
CA SER A 352 0.75 -5.65 10.19
C SER A 352 0.00 -4.60 9.36
N PHE A 353 -1.12 -4.96 8.73
CA PHE A 353 -1.85 -4.05 7.85
C PHE A 353 -2.61 -2.98 8.63
N SER A 354 -3.35 -3.35 9.69
CA SER A 354 -4.02 -2.38 10.57
C SER A 354 -3.04 -1.51 11.33
N ARG A 355 -1.91 -2.07 11.79
CA ARG A 355 -0.85 -1.27 12.44
C ARG A 355 -0.29 -0.21 11.49
N SER A 356 -0.02 -0.59 10.25
CA SER A 356 0.42 0.36 9.22
C SER A 356 -0.65 1.41 8.91
N ALA A 357 -1.93 1.03 8.89
CA ALA A 357 -3.04 1.96 8.67
C ALA A 357 -3.21 2.93 9.85
N ALA A 358 -3.14 2.45 11.09
CA ALA A 358 -3.17 3.28 12.30
C ALA A 358 -1.98 4.25 12.35
N ALA A 359 -0.78 3.79 12.00
CA ALA A 359 0.41 4.61 11.86
C ALA A 359 0.24 5.70 10.78
N SER A 360 -0.42 5.36 9.66
CA SER A 360 -0.73 6.29 8.58
C SER A 360 -1.78 7.34 8.99
N CYS A 361 -2.80 6.96 9.77
CA CYS A 361 -3.73 7.89 10.39
C CYS A 361 -3.00 8.86 11.33
N LEU A 362 -2.18 8.32 12.23
CA LEU A 362 -1.41 9.12 13.19
C LEU A 362 -0.49 10.11 12.46
N PHE A 363 0.23 9.65 11.44
CA PHE A 363 1.10 10.49 10.63
C PHE A 363 0.35 11.68 10.01
N ALA A 364 -0.83 11.44 9.44
CA ALA A 364 -1.67 12.50 8.89
C ALA A 364 -2.14 13.49 9.96
N ILE A 365 -2.60 12.99 11.12
CA ILE A 365 -3.03 13.81 12.27
C ILE A 365 -1.89 14.68 12.79
N LEU A 366 -0.68 14.13 12.89
CA LEU A 366 0.46 14.87 13.40
C LEU A 366 0.94 15.97 12.44
N ILE A 367 0.85 15.76 11.13
CA ILE A 367 1.25 16.75 10.12
C ILE A 367 0.22 17.88 9.99
N HIS A 368 -1.05 17.51 9.89
CA HIS A 368 -2.11 18.45 9.51
C HIS A 368 -2.99 18.91 10.68
N GLY A 369 -2.87 18.27 11.85
CA GLY A 369 -3.55 18.67 13.07
C GLY A 369 -3.26 20.14 13.40
N GLY A 370 -4.32 20.96 13.42
CA GLY A 370 -4.22 22.42 13.36
C GLY A 370 -3.34 23.06 14.44
N GLU A 371 -2.76 24.22 14.08
CA GLU A 371 -1.92 25.06 14.97
C GLU A 371 -2.66 25.54 16.22
N GLY A 372 -4.00 25.58 16.21
CA GLY A 372 -4.82 25.99 17.35
C GLY A 372 -4.91 24.95 18.48
N VAL A 373 -4.65 23.67 18.19
CA VAL A 373 -4.81 22.56 19.15
C VAL A 373 -3.46 22.09 19.71
N ASP A 374 -2.38 22.18 18.92
CA ASP A 374 -1.01 21.96 19.38
C ASP A 374 -0.05 23.06 18.85
N PRO A 375 -0.11 24.27 19.44
CA PRO A 375 0.74 25.38 19.04
C PRO A 375 2.22 25.15 19.41
N GLY A 376 2.52 24.17 20.26
CA GLY A 376 3.86 23.86 20.74
C GLY A 376 4.59 22.76 19.95
N GLY A 377 3.86 21.91 19.23
CA GLY A 377 4.41 20.63 18.77
C GLY A 377 4.65 19.65 19.92
N GLU A 378 3.93 19.84 21.03
CA GLU A 378 4.07 19.06 22.25
C GLU A 378 3.52 17.65 22.06
N ASN A 379 2.59 17.42 21.13
CA ASN A 379 2.00 16.08 20.93
C ASN A 379 3.05 15.07 20.46
N ILE A 380 3.92 15.45 19.52
CA ILE A 380 5.00 14.56 19.05
C ILE A 380 5.97 14.26 20.19
N LYS A 381 6.33 15.29 20.97
CA LYS A 381 7.23 15.12 22.12
C LYS A 381 6.61 14.26 23.22
N ASN A 382 5.33 14.46 23.54
CA ASN A 382 4.58 13.66 24.49
C ASN A 382 4.50 12.20 24.06
N LEU A 383 4.31 11.91 22.77
CA LEU A 383 4.33 10.55 22.24
C LEU A 383 5.71 9.90 22.35
N LEU A 384 6.78 10.65 22.07
CA LEU A 384 8.15 10.17 22.30
C LEU A 384 8.36 9.81 23.77
N ASP A 385 8.01 10.72 24.68
CA ASP A 385 8.26 10.57 26.12
C ASP A 385 7.39 9.48 26.76
N ARG A 386 6.12 9.33 26.34
CA ARG A 386 5.15 8.41 26.96
C ARG A 386 5.07 7.04 26.31
N VAL A 387 5.35 6.94 25.01
CA VAL A 387 5.16 5.69 24.25
C VAL A 387 6.50 5.17 23.74
N VAL A 388 7.26 5.98 23.01
CA VAL A 388 8.43 5.50 22.27
C VAL A 388 9.63 5.24 23.16
N TYR A 389 10.07 6.20 23.97
CA TYR A 389 11.25 6.02 24.81
C TYR A 389 11.11 4.89 25.84
N PRO A 390 9.95 4.71 26.51
CA PRO A 390 9.72 3.54 27.35
C PRO A 390 9.85 2.23 26.56
N ALA A 391 9.16 2.12 25.42
CA ALA A 391 9.19 0.91 24.59
C ALA A 391 10.59 0.59 24.04
N VAL A 392 11.33 1.60 23.57
CA VAL A 392 12.73 1.45 23.13
C VAL A 392 13.61 1.03 24.30
N THR A 393 13.49 1.66 25.46
CA THR A 393 14.33 1.35 26.63
C THR A 393 14.09 -0.08 27.12
N GLU A 394 12.84 -0.51 27.19
CA GLU A 394 12.46 -1.87 27.56
C GLU A 394 12.97 -2.90 26.55
N SER A 395 12.74 -2.64 25.25
CA SER A 395 13.16 -3.55 24.18
C SER A 395 14.69 -3.64 24.07
N VAL A 396 15.40 -2.53 24.25
CA VAL A 396 16.87 -2.48 24.30
C VAL A 396 17.40 -3.23 25.52
N ALA A 397 16.74 -3.11 26.67
CA ALA A 397 17.11 -3.87 27.87
C ALA A 397 16.88 -5.37 27.67
N CYS A 398 15.78 -5.80 27.02
CA CYS A 398 15.58 -7.19 26.63
C CYS A 398 16.71 -7.67 25.72
N LEU A 399 16.99 -6.92 24.64
CA LEU A 399 18.01 -7.29 23.67
C LEU A 399 19.40 -7.39 24.31
N GLN A 400 19.70 -6.51 25.27
CA GLN A 400 20.95 -6.55 26.03
C GLN A 400 21.05 -7.80 26.91
N GLN A 401 19.98 -8.18 27.62
CA GLN A 401 19.95 -9.40 28.42
C GLN A 401 20.15 -10.66 27.57
N THR A 402 19.61 -10.66 26.35
CA THR A 402 19.84 -11.71 25.37
C THR A 402 21.33 -11.82 25.00
N PHE A 403 21.98 -10.69 24.71
CA PHE A 403 23.42 -10.69 24.38
C PHE A 403 24.29 -11.15 25.55
N ASP A 404 23.97 -10.70 26.77
CA ASP A 404 24.72 -11.06 27.98
C ASP A 404 24.47 -12.53 28.40
N GLY A 405 23.31 -13.11 28.04
CA GLY A 405 22.87 -14.46 28.42
C GLY A 405 23.27 -15.59 27.45
N ALA A 406 23.80 -15.28 26.27
CA ALA A 406 24.10 -16.25 25.20
C ALA A 406 25.26 -17.23 25.48
N SER A 407 25.71 -17.39 26.74
CA SER A 407 26.72 -18.39 27.12
C SER A 407 26.19 -19.80 27.36
N GLY A 408 24.86 -20.06 27.26
CA GLY A 408 24.42 -21.46 27.11
C GLY A 408 22.97 -21.83 27.42
N VAL A 409 21.96 -21.28 26.72
CA VAL A 409 20.67 -21.97 26.46
C VAL A 409 20.10 -21.46 25.12
N THR A 410 19.49 -22.37 24.35
CA THR A 410 18.94 -22.30 22.99
C THR A 410 18.35 -20.95 22.49
N ALA A 411 18.89 -20.47 21.36
CA ALA A 411 18.62 -19.22 20.62
C ALA A 411 17.25 -19.10 19.91
N ALA A 412 16.17 -19.65 20.47
CA ALA A 412 14.83 -19.60 19.88
C ALA A 412 13.96 -18.44 20.39
N THR A 413 14.47 -17.62 21.33
CA THR A 413 13.74 -16.52 21.98
C THR A 413 14.10 -15.11 21.47
N ASP A 414 14.90 -14.97 20.40
CA ASP A 414 15.54 -13.68 20.03
C ASP A 414 14.80 -12.84 18.96
N HIS A 415 13.90 -13.44 18.19
CA HIS A 415 13.22 -12.75 17.09
C HIS A 415 12.21 -11.70 17.60
N ALA A 416 11.49 -11.99 18.69
CA ALA A 416 10.49 -11.08 19.24
C ALA A 416 11.12 -9.79 19.80
N CYS A 417 12.20 -9.88 20.59
CA CYS A 417 12.85 -8.66 21.12
C CYS A 417 13.49 -7.81 20.01
N THR A 418 14.03 -8.43 18.96
CA THR A 418 14.54 -7.70 17.78
C THR A 418 13.41 -6.99 17.01
N ALA A 419 12.28 -7.68 16.80
CA ALA A 419 11.11 -7.12 16.12
C ALA A 419 10.51 -5.94 16.90
N ASN A 420 10.46 -6.02 18.24
CA ASN A 420 10.00 -4.92 19.11
C ASN A 420 10.92 -3.69 19.04
N VAL A 421 12.25 -3.88 19.08
CA VAL A 421 13.21 -2.78 18.86
C VAL A 421 13.03 -2.15 17.48
N GLU A 422 12.89 -2.97 16.44
CA GLU A 422 12.66 -2.50 15.08
C GLU A 422 11.36 -1.70 14.97
N ALA A 423 10.25 -2.19 15.51
CA ALA A 423 8.95 -1.53 15.51
C ALA A 423 9.03 -0.17 16.23
N ALA A 424 9.68 -0.12 17.40
CA ALA A 424 9.82 1.12 18.16
C ALA A 424 10.72 2.16 17.45
N LEU A 425 11.81 1.73 16.81
CA LEU A 425 12.67 2.61 16.01
C LEU A 425 11.99 3.09 14.72
N ASN A 426 11.26 2.21 14.03
CA ASN A 426 10.46 2.58 12.85
C ASN A 426 9.36 3.57 13.22
N PHE A 427 8.71 3.39 14.38
CA PHE A 427 7.74 4.34 14.88
C PHE A 427 8.38 5.69 15.28
N MET A 428 9.58 5.67 15.88
CA MET A 428 10.37 6.89 16.12
C MET A 428 10.67 7.63 14.80
N ALA A 429 11.04 6.91 13.74
CA ALA A 429 11.26 7.47 12.42
C ALA A 429 9.98 8.06 11.80
N LEU A 430 8.82 7.46 12.02
CA LEU A 430 7.53 7.99 11.62
C LEU A 430 7.23 9.33 12.31
N LEU A 431 7.45 9.41 13.64
CA LEU A 431 7.31 10.66 14.39
C LEU A 431 8.30 11.73 13.92
N GLY A 432 9.56 11.34 13.65
CA GLY A 432 10.58 12.23 13.11
C GLY A 432 10.19 12.78 11.74
N SER A 433 9.61 11.93 10.88
CA SER A 433 9.10 12.33 9.56
C SER A 433 7.92 13.28 9.68
N ALA A 434 6.96 12.98 10.56
CA ALA A 434 5.80 13.84 10.80
C ALA A 434 6.23 15.21 11.32
N ALA A 435 7.15 15.24 12.28
CA ALA A 435 7.75 16.46 12.82
C ALA A 435 8.47 17.28 11.75
N ALA A 436 9.25 16.62 10.88
CA ALA A 436 9.95 17.27 9.78
C ALA A 436 8.99 17.83 8.73
N CYS A 437 7.93 17.08 8.41
CA CYS A 437 6.91 17.48 7.44
C CYS A 437 6.06 18.66 7.92
N ARG A 438 5.68 18.66 9.21
CA ARG A 438 5.00 19.77 9.87
C ARG A 438 5.87 21.03 9.92
N GLY A 439 7.17 20.86 10.13
CA GLY A 439 8.12 21.97 10.21
C GLY A 439 7.89 22.85 11.44
N GLY A 440 8.19 24.16 11.32
CA GLY A 440 8.02 25.12 12.42
C GLY A 440 8.77 24.69 13.69
N ARG A 441 8.08 24.72 14.84
CA ARG A 441 8.62 24.32 16.15
C ARG A 441 8.96 22.82 16.22
N CYS A 442 8.24 21.97 15.49
CA CYS A 442 8.50 20.52 15.44
C CYS A 442 9.81 20.16 14.71
N SER A 443 10.39 21.10 13.94
CA SER A 443 11.66 20.87 13.24
C SER A 443 12.80 20.51 14.20
N GLN A 444 12.77 21.04 15.44
CA GLN A 444 13.78 20.70 16.44
C GLN A 444 13.64 19.24 16.89
N THR A 445 12.42 18.78 17.15
CA THR A 445 12.15 17.36 17.48
C THR A 445 12.61 16.43 16.35
N ALA A 446 12.39 16.83 15.09
CA ALA A 446 12.88 16.07 13.94
C ALA A 446 14.42 16.03 13.89
N ASP A 447 15.09 17.16 14.15
CA ASP A 447 16.55 17.24 14.21
C ASP A 447 17.10 16.33 15.33
N GLU A 448 16.44 16.32 16.50
CA GLU A 448 16.80 15.49 17.67
C GLU A 448 16.64 14.00 17.39
N ILE A 449 15.50 13.58 16.83
CA ILE A 449 15.25 12.19 16.43
C ILE A 449 16.29 11.72 15.39
N ALA A 450 16.50 12.50 14.34
CA ALA A 450 17.45 12.15 13.28
C ALA A 450 18.89 12.05 13.82
N SER A 451 19.28 12.98 14.69
CA SER A 451 20.59 12.96 15.33
C SER A 451 20.73 11.75 16.25
N CYS A 452 19.69 11.41 17.01
CA CYS A 452 19.63 10.22 17.86
C CYS A 452 19.83 8.95 17.02
N LEU A 453 19.02 8.72 15.98
CA LEU A 453 19.12 7.54 15.12
C LEU A 453 20.51 7.39 14.48
N VAL A 454 21.09 8.49 13.98
CA VAL A 454 22.44 8.46 13.38
C VAL A 454 23.52 8.23 14.43
N GLN A 455 23.42 8.82 15.62
CA GLN A 455 24.36 8.58 16.72
C GLN A 455 24.33 7.13 17.19
N VAL A 456 23.14 6.56 17.40
CA VAL A 456 23.01 5.16 17.80
C VAL A 456 23.53 4.22 16.69
N ALA A 457 23.19 4.48 15.43
CA ALA A 457 23.71 3.69 14.31
C ALA A 457 25.25 3.75 14.20
N CYS A 458 25.86 4.90 14.47
CA CYS A 458 27.29 5.11 14.28
C CYS A 458 28.14 4.72 15.50
N ASN A 459 27.63 4.98 16.71
CA ASN A 459 28.40 4.94 17.95
C ASN A 459 27.76 4.02 19.01
N GLY A 460 26.62 3.38 18.72
CA GLY A 460 25.89 2.50 19.66
C GLY A 460 25.20 3.23 20.81
N SER A 461 25.30 4.56 20.87
CA SER A 461 24.78 5.38 21.96
C SER A 461 24.33 6.76 21.50
N SER A 462 23.35 7.30 22.22
CA SER A 462 22.87 8.68 22.11
C SER A 462 22.57 9.25 23.50
N SER A 463 22.20 10.53 23.57
CA SER A 463 21.71 11.14 24.81
C SER A 463 20.35 10.61 25.28
N ALA A 464 19.58 9.97 24.39
CA ALA A 464 18.23 9.49 24.69
C ALA A 464 18.23 8.03 25.15
N PHE A 465 19.05 7.17 24.53
CA PHE A 465 19.25 5.79 24.92
C PHE A 465 20.59 5.26 24.40
N ALA A 466 21.09 4.18 25.02
CA ALA A 466 22.35 3.55 24.67
C ALA A 466 22.26 2.03 24.82
N PHE A 467 22.89 1.30 23.90
CA PHE A 467 23.18 -0.12 24.10
C PHE A 467 24.43 -0.22 25.00
N LYS A 468 24.31 -0.84 26.17
CA LYS A 468 25.45 -1.00 27.10
C LYS A 468 26.37 -2.10 26.56
N SER A 469 27.68 -1.99 26.75
CA SER A 469 28.62 -3.11 26.56
C SER A 469 28.71 -3.73 25.14
N LEU A 470 28.79 -2.90 24.09
CA LEU A 470 29.09 -3.37 22.72
C LEU A 470 30.51 -3.01 22.25
N GLU A 471 31.34 -2.47 23.14
CA GLU A 471 32.55 -1.71 22.76
C GLU A 471 33.73 -2.52 22.21
N ILE A 472 33.76 -3.87 22.23
CA ILE A 472 35.02 -4.58 21.95
C ILE A 472 34.93 -5.80 20.99
N GLU A 473 33.84 -6.58 20.95
CA GLU A 473 33.84 -7.85 20.18
C GLU A 473 33.16 -7.79 18.80
N ALA A 474 32.18 -6.91 18.58
CA ALA A 474 31.42 -6.81 17.31
C ALA A 474 32.23 -6.34 16.08
N GLN A 475 33.51 -6.01 16.26
CA GLN A 475 34.35 -5.41 15.22
C GLN A 475 35.12 -6.43 14.34
N GLN A 476 35.19 -7.72 14.72
CA GLN A 476 35.98 -8.70 13.95
C GLN A 476 35.20 -9.30 12.76
N HIS A 477 33.90 -9.55 12.89
CA HIS A 477 33.02 -10.02 11.80
C HIS A 477 31.61 -9.41 11.91
N PRO A 478 31.44 -8.11 11.58
CA PRO A 478 30.24 -7.37 11.97
C PRO A 478 28.94 -7.87 11.34
N ILE A 479 28.91 -8.62 10.24
CA ILE A 479 27.63 -9.10 9.65
C ILE A 479 27.10 -10.38 10.34
N LEU A 480 27.98 -11.16 10.95
CA LEU A 480 27.62 -12.43 11.58
C LEU A 480 27.38 -12.34 13.07
N ASP A 481 27.66 -11.18 13.64
CA ASP A 481 27.33 -10.90 15.02
C ASP A 481 25.89 -10.38 15.11
N PRO A 482 24.97 -11.09 15.80
CA PRO A 482 23.63 -10.59 16.09
C PRO A 482 23.64 -9.21 16.77
N ALA A 483 24.70 -8.87 17.50
CA ALA A 483 24.84 -7.56 18.14
C ALA A 483 25.01 -6.41 17.13
N SER A 484 25.32 -6.70 15.88
CA SER A 484 25.36 -5.73 14.79
C SER A 484 23.98 -5.16 14.42
N LEU A 485 22.89 -5.91 14.70
CA LEU A 485 21.51 -5.48 14.47
C LEU A 485 21.19 -4.21 15.25
N ALA A 486 21.76 -4.04 16.45
CA ALA A 486 21.61 -2.85 17.27
C ALA A 486 22.05 -1.55 16.55
N PHE A 487 22.97 -1.66 15.57
CA PHE A 487 23.45 -0.52 14.78
C PHE A 487 22.73 -0.38 13.43
N VAL A 488 22.26 -1.47 12.85
CA VAL A 488 21.56 -1.48 11.56
C VAL A 488 20.12 -0.99 11.70
N LEU A 489 19.40 -1.38 12.75
CA LEU A 489 18.00 -0.99 12.94
C LEU A 489 17.80 0.55 13.03
N PRO A 490 18.61 1.32 13.78
CA PRO A 490 18.51 2.78 13.79
C PRO A 490 18.84 3.41 12.43
N ALA A 491 19.78 2.81 11.67
CA ALA A 491 20.11 3.27 10.32
C ALA A 491 18.96 3.04 9.33
N ALA A 492 18.29 1.89 9.43
CA ALA A 492 17.09 1.56 8.64
C ALA A 492 15.95 2.52 8.97
N ALA A 493 15.68 2.76 10.26
CA ALA A 493 14.70 3.75 10.72
C ALA A 493 15.02 5.16 10.20
N PHE A 494 16.29 5.59 10.24
CA PHE A 494 16.69 6.87 9.65
C PHE A 494 16.45 6.91 8.12
N GLY A 495 16.70 5.81 7.42
CA GLY A 495 16.36 5.65 6.00
C GLY A 495 14.86 5.79 5.73
N SER A 496 14.03 5.10 6.53
CA SER A 496 12.56 5.21 6.50
C SER A 496 12.12 6.66 6.71
N MET A 497 12.75 7.36 7.66
CA MET A 497 12.47 8.77 7.91
C MET A 497 12.71 9.63 6.66
N LEU A 498 13.83 9.43 5.97
CA LEU A 498 14.17 10.20 4.76
C LEU A 498 13.34 9.82 3.52
N SER A 499 12.69 8.65 3.52
CA SER A 499 11.93 8.15 2.37
C SER A 499 10.62 8.92 2.14
N VAL A 500 10.05 9.51 3.20
CA VAL A 500 8.78 10.25 3.18
C VAL A 500 8.85 11.44 2.24
N LYS A 501 7.97 11.50 1.23
CA LYS A 501 7.99 12.56 0.20
C LYS A 501 7.21 13.83 0.58
N ASN A 502 6.44 13.78 1.66
CA ASN A 502 5.63 14.91 2.13
C ASN A 502 6.52 15.99 2.79
N GLY A 503 5.93 17.16 3.08
CA GLY A 503 6.59 18.25 3.80
C GLY A 503 7.23 19.31 2.92
N GLY A 504 7.82 20.33 3.55
CA GLY A 504 8.49 21.43 2.86
C GLY A 504 9.74 21.00 2.05
N PRO A 505 10.10 21.71 0.97
CA PRO A 505 11.17 21.29 0.05
C PRO A 505 12.55 21.16 0.70
N PHE A 506 12.78 21.80 1.85
CA PHE A 506 14.09 21.89 2.50
C PHE A 506 14.24 21.05 3.77
N TRP A 507 13.21 20.34 4.24
CA TRP A 507 13.31 19.63 5.52
C TRP A 507 14.40 18.54 5.48
N ARG A 508 14.50 17.81 4.36
CA ARG A 508 15.56 16.80 4.16
C ARG A 508 16.95 17.44 4.17
N GLN A 509 17.10 18.59 3.51
CA GLN A 509 18.38 19.32 3.50
C GLN A 509 18.78 19.74 4.92
N ARG A 510 17.82 20.21 5.73
CA ARG A 510 18.05 20.55 7.14
C ARG A 510 18.50 19.34 7.96
N ILE A 511 17.75 18.23 7.89
CA ILE A 511 18.07 16.99 8.62
C ILE A 511 19.48 16.51 8.26
N ILE A 512 19.83 16.54 6.98
CA ILE A 512 21.17 16.17 6.51
C ILE A 512 22.23 17.15 7.01
N HIS A 513 21.99 18.46 6.97
CA HIS A 513 22.93 19.44 7.53
C HIS A 513 23.22 19.19 9.02
N LYS A 514 22.23 18.69 9.79
CA LYS A 514 22.39 18.35 11.22
C LYS A 514 23.09 17.02 11.46
N THR A 515 22.76 15.99 10.69
CA THR A 515 23.25 14.62 10.91
C THR A 515 24.59 14.34 10.22
N LEU A 516 24.88 15.02 9.11
CA LEU A 516 26.10 14.82 8.33
C LEU A 516 27.39 15.06 9.13
N PRO A 517 27.52 16.10 9.99
CA PRO A 517 28.70 16.28 10.82
C PRO A 517 28.97 15.10 11.76
N ILE A 518 27.91 14.47 12.30
CA ILE A 518 28.00 13.30 13.18
C ILE A 518 28.61 12.14 12.41
N LEU A 519 28.03 11.82 11.25
CA LEU A 519 28.51 10.76 10.39
C LEU A 519 29.95 10.99 9.93
N MET A 520 30.27 12.21 9.47
CA MET A 520 31.61 12.51 8.96
C MET A 520 32.69 12.38 10.03
N LYS A 521 32.38 12.74 11.28
CA LYS A 521 33.29 12.54 12.41
C LYS A 521 33.55 11.05 12.63
N THR A 522 32.50 10.23 12.70
CA THR A 522 32.63 8.77 12.86
C THR A 522 33.42 8.13 11.71
N LEU A 523 33.16 8.52 10.45
CA LEU A 523 33.89 8.01 9.29
C LEU A 523 35.38 8.36 9.34
N GLN A 524 35.72 9.57 9.81
CA GLN A 524 37.10 9.99 9.97
C GLN A 524 37.81 9.17 11.06
N GLU A 525 37.13 8.88 12.17
CA GLU A 525 37.65 8.04 13.26
C GLU A 525 37.86 6.58 12.78
N GLN A 526 36.87 6.01 12.08
CA GLN A 526 36.96 4.66 11.51
C GLN A 526 38.05 4.53 10.43
N ALA A 527 38.28 5.58 9.64
CA ALA A 527 39.36 5.57 8.64
C ALA A 527 40.74 5.42 9.28
N THR A 528 40.90 5.81 10.55
CA THR A 528 42.18 5.68 11.28
C THR A 528 42.37 4.32 11.95
N SER A 529 41.30 3.57 12.23
CA SER A 529 41.35 2.35 13.06
C SER A 529 41.74 1.06 12.32
N ARG A 530 41.98 1.10 10.99
CA ARG A 530 42.29 -0.07 10.13
C ARG A 530 41.25 -1.22 10.15
N SER A 531 40.12 -1.05 10.84
CA SER A 531 39.00 -2.01 10.88
C SER A 531 38.07 -1.84 9.68
N PRO A 532 37.27 -2.87 9.31
CA PRO A 532 36.19 -2.70 8.34
C PRO A 532 35.20 -1.63 8.82
N PRO A 533 34.49 -0.94 7.90
CA PRO A 533 33.51 0.06 8.29
C PRO A 533 32.40 -0.58 9.13
N ALA A 534 32.00 0.08 10.22
CA ALA A 534 30.89 -0.40 11.03
C ALA A 534 29.60 -0.43 10.19
N LEU A 535 28.82 -1.51 10.31
CA LEU A 535 27.63 -1.71 9.47
C LEU A 535 26.58 -0.62 9.63
N GLY A 536 26.36 -0.11 10.85
CA GLY A 536 25.45 1.01 11.06
C GLY A 536 25.91 2.27 10.33
N SER A 537 27.20 2.64 10.43
CA SER A 537 27.75 3.77 9.67
C SER A 537 27.66 3.57 8.16
N LEU A 538 27.93 2.37 7.67
CA LEU A 538 27.80 2.00 6.26
C LEU A 538 26.34 2.10 5.77
N ALA A 539 25.39 1.61 6.57
CA ALA A 539 23.96 1.69 6.27
C ALA A 539 23.50 3.16 6.24
N VAL A 540 23.91 4.00 7.20
CA VAL A 540 23.60 5.44 7.18
C VAL A 540 24.18 6.12 5.94
N VAL A 541 25.43 5.84 5.57
CA VAL A 541 26.04 6.35 4.32
C VAL A 541 25.20 5.98 3.12
N ALA A 542 24.85 4.70 2.99
CA ALA A 542 24.08 4.20 1.85
C ALA A 542 22.68 4.84 1.81
N GLN A 543 22.00 4.98 2.96
CA GLN A 543 20.70 5.64 3.06
C GLN A 543 20.75 7.13 2.68
N MET A 544 21.76 7.87 3.16
CA MET A 544 21.93 9.28 2.77
C MET A 544 22.18 9.43 1.27
N LEU A 545 23.05 8.60 0.70
CA LEU A 545 23.36 8.62 -0.73
C LEU A 545 22.13 8.25 -1.57
N CYS A 546 21.31 7.30 -1.13
CA CYS A 546 20.05 6.93 -1.79
C CYS A 546 18.98 8.03 -1.73
N SER A 547 18.72 8.56 -0.53
CA SER A 547 17.51 9.34 -0.25
C SER A 547 17.66 10.85 -0.46
N VAL A 548 18.89 11.36 -0.60
CA VAL A 548 19.20 12.79 -0.66
C VAL A 548 19.77 13.18 -2.04
N SER A 549 19.45 14.37 -2.55
CA SER A 549 20.08 14.87 -3.78
C SER A 549 21.57 15.16 -3.55
N GLN A 550 22.37 14.97 -4.59
CA GLN A 550 23.82 15.25 -4.57
C GLN A 550 24.10 16.72 -4.20
N THR A 551 23.24 17.64 -4.64
CA THR A 551 23.35 19.08 -4.35
C THR A 551 23.28 19.39 -2.85
N HIS A 552 22.52 18.62 -2.05
CA HIS A 552 22.38 18.86 -0.62
C HIS A 552 23.52 18.25 0.20
N LEU A 553 24.13 17.16 -0.28
CA LEU A 553 25.28 16.53 0.38
C LEU A 553 26.59 17.28 0.09
N GLY A 554 26.71 17.84 -1.11
CA GLY A 554 27.94 18.47 -1.59
C GLY A 554 28.97 17.45 -2.09
N GLU A 555 29.60 17.74 -3.24
CA GLU A 555 30.51 16.83 -3.93
C GLU A 555 31.68 16.36 -3.05
N SER A 556 32.28 17.27 -2.28
CA SER A 556 33.40 16.95 -1.39
C SER A 556 33.04 15.88 -0.36
N LYS A 557 31.80 15.91 0.17
CA LYS A 557 31.32 14.95 1.17
C LYS A 557 30.97 13.62 0.54
N ILE A 558 30.36 13.63 -0.64
CA ILE A 558 30.11 12.40 -1.43
C ILE A 558 31.43 11.67 -1.70
N ARG A 559 32.47 12.39 -2.15
CA ARG A 559 33.80 11.80 -2.38
C ARG A 559 34.43 11.19 -1.12
N GLN A 560 34.09 11.69 0.06
CA GLN A 560 34.55 11.14 1.35
C GLN A 560 33.72 9.91 1.78
N MET A 561 32.46 9.79 1.36
CA MET A 561 31.59 8.66 1.66
C MET A 561 31.79 7.45 0.73
N ILE A 562 32.14 7.70 -0.54
CA ILE A 562 32.34 6.64 -1.55
C ILE A 562 33.31 5.54 -1.07
N PRO A 563 34.50 5.83 -0.49
CA PRO A 563 35.39 4.79 0.00
C PRO A 563 34.73 3.82 0.98
N THR A 564 33.90 4.31 1.89
CA THR A 564 33.14 3.50 2.84
C THR A 564 32.15 2.60 2.13
N LEU A 565 31.42 3.13 1.15
CA LEU A 565 30.48 2.35 0.33
C LEU A 565 31.19 1.22 -0.43
N ILE A 566 32.33 1.51 -1.05
CA ILE A 566 33.12 0.51 -1.79
C ILE A 566 33.72 -0.53 -0.85
N ALA A 567 34.23 -0.13 0.32
CA ALA A 567 34.72 -1.06 1.33
C ALA A 567 33.60 -2.01 1.81
N GLY A 568 32.39 -1.48 2.00
CA GLY A 568 31.19 -2.27 2.28
C GLY A 568 30.88 -3.28 1.19
N LEU A 569 30.82 -2.84 -0.08
CA LEU A 569 30.60 -3.73 -1.23
C LEU A 569 31.62 -4.88 -1.27
N VAL A 570 32.90 -4.57 -1.08
CA VAL A 570 33.97 -5.58 -1.04
C VAL A 570 33.75 -6.56 0.11
N TYR A 571 33.42 -6.05 1.30
CA TYR A 571 33.16 -6.88 2.47
C TYR A 571 32.02 -7.86 2.21
N PHE A 572 30.87 -7.39 1.71
CA PHE A 572 29.74 -8.26 1.36
C PHE A 572 30.10 -9.27 0.28
N SER A 573 30.81 -8.85 -0.78
CA SER A 573 31.19 -9.76 -1.88
C SER A 573 32.09 -10.92 -1.43
N LYS A 574 32.90 -10.74 -0.38
CA LYS A 574 33.79 -11.77 0.16
C LYS A 574 33.13 -12.70 1.17
N ASN A 575 32.03 -12.26 1.77
CA ASN A 575 31.34 -13.00 2.83
C ASN A 575 29.94 -13.47 2.39
N LEU A 576 29.60 -13.36 1.10
CA LEU A 576 28.26 -13.63 0.61
C LEU A 576 27.82 -15.07 0.86
N ASP A 577 28.70 -16.06 0.68
CA ASP A 577 28.36 -17.48 0.91
C ASP A 577 27.95 -17.74 2.36
N VAL A 578 28.55 -16.99 3.29
CA VAL A 578 28.28 -17.10 4.73
C VAL A 578 26.97 -16.38 5.09
N ILE A 579 26.67 -15.27 4.41
CA ILE A 579 25.41 -14.51 4.57
C ILE A 579 24.23 -15.24 3.94
N ALA A 580 24.43 -15.88 2.79
CA ALA A 580 23.37 -16.55 2.03
C ALA A 580 22.91 -17.88 2.65
N GLN A 581 23.72 -18.46 3.54
CA GLN A 581 23.42 -19.72 4.22
C GLN A 581 22.73 -19.53 5.59
N ASP A 582 22.73 -18.31 6.13
CA ASP A 582 22.15 -18.01 7.44
C ASP A 582 20.82 -17.25 7.29
N ASP A 583 19.71 -17.90 7.64
CA ASP A 583 18.37 -17.28 7.66
C ASP A 583 18.32 -16.05 8.60
N LYS A 584 19.23 -15.95 9.58
CA LYS A 584 19.35 -14.80 10.48
C LYS A 584 20.05 -13.60 9.84
N ALA A 585 20.71 -13.77 8.70
CA ALA A 585 21.45 -12.70 8.00
C ALA A 585 20.58 -11.87 7.03
N THR A 586 19.25 -12.02 7.07
CA THR A 586 18.28 -11.25 6.24
C THR A 586 18.50 -9.74 6.31
N LYS A 587 18.75 -9.18 7.50
CA LYS A 587 19.04 -7.74 7.65
C LYS A 587 20.38 -7.32 7.02
N GLY A 588 21.35 -8.22 6.92
CA GLY A 588 22.57 -7.99 6.16
C GLY A 588 22.28 -7.83 4.67
N LEU A 589 21.38 -8.63 4.12
CA LEU A 589 20.93 -8.52 2.72
C LEU A 589 20.18 -7.21 2.45
N ASP A 590 19.43 -6.69 3.42
CA ASP A 590 18.79 -5.36 3.31
C ASP A 590 19.85 -4.25 3.20
N VAL A 591 20.91 -4.31 4.03
CA VAL A 591 22.04 -3.36 3.96
C VAL A 591 22.74 -3.45 2.60
N LEU A 592 22.98 -4.67 2.09
CA LEU A 592 23.53 -4.87 0.75
C LEU A 592 22.64 -4.26 -0.34
N SER A 593 21.32 -4.42 -0.23
CA SER A 593 20.35 -3.86 -1.17
C SER A 593 20.48 -2.34 -1.24
N ILE A 594 20.59 -1.68 -0.09
CA ILE A 594 20.74 -0.22 -0.01
C ILE A 594 22.12 0.22 -0.53
N ILE A 595 23.19 -0.54 -0.27
CA ILE A 595 24.53 -0.28 -0.81
C ILE A 595 24.52 -0.32 -2.34
N LEU A 596 23.91 -1.36 -2.91
CA LEU A 596 23.81 -1.52 -4.36
C LEU A 596 22.94 -0.41 -4.99
N ALA A 597 21.84 -0.02 -4.34
CA ALA A 597 21.03 1.11 -4.77
C ALA A 597 21.82 2.44 -4.73
N ALA A 598 22.59 2.69 -3.68
CA ALA A 598 23.44 3.89 -3.54
C ALA A 598 24.51 3.92 -4.63
N LEU A 599 25.17 2.78 -4.89
CA LEU A 599 26.17 2.64 -5.93
C LEU A 599 25.56 2.88 -7.32
N THR A 600 24.39 2.30 -7.60
CA THR A 600 23.64 2.51 -8.85
C THR A 600 23.39 3.99 -9.09
N LYS A 601 22.97 4.73 -8.06
CA LYS A 601 22.71 6.16 -8.14
C LYS A 601 23.99 6.97 -8.42
N ILE A 602 25.09 6.65 -7.74
CA ILE A 602 26.38 7.35 -7.93
C ILE A 602 26.93 7.07 -9.33
N LEU A 603 26.89 5.82 -9.80
CA LEU A 603 27.30 5.47 -11.16
C LEU A 603 26.52 6.27 -12.20
N ARG A 604 25.21 6.47 -12.01
CA ARG A 604 24.38 7.24 -12.95
C ARG A 604 24.62 8.74 -12.90
N ILE A 605 24.80 9.32 -11.72
CA ILE A 605 24.80 10.78 -11.54
C ILE A 605 26.23 11.35 -11.53
N SER A 606 27.19 10.68 -10.90
CA SER A 606 28.57 11.15 -10.74
C SER A 606 29.64 10.05 -10.97
N PRO A 607 29.69 9.46 -12.18
CA PRO A 607 30.61 8.36 -12.49
C PRO A 607 32.10 8.70 -12.35
N GLU A 608 32.44 9.99 -12.47
CA GLU A 608 33.81 10.48 -12.32
C GLU A 608 34.35 10.21 -10.91
N ASP A 609 33.50 10.33 -9.88
CA ASP A 609 33.90 10.15 -8.48
C ASP A 609 34.24 8.68 -8.15
N VAL A 610 33.72 7.73 -8.94
CA VAL A 610 33.92 6.28 -8.75
C VAL A 610 34.90 5.65 -9.73
N THR A 611 35.39 6.40 -10.73
CA THR A 611 36.27 5.89 -11.79
C THR A 611 37.53 5.19 -11.24
N LYS A 612 38.13 5.74 -10.17
CA LYS A 612 39.32 5.16 -9.52
C LYS A 612 39.06 3.83 -8.80
N PHE A 613 37.80 3.50 -8.53
CA PHE A 613 37.39 2.28 -7.83
C PHE A 613 36.87 1.19 -8.78
N VAL A 614 36.79 1.44 -10.09
CA VAL A 614 36.20 0.51 -11.06
C VAL A 614 36.86 -0.88 -11.03
N GLY A 615 38.18 -0.93 -10.85
CA GLY A 615 38.91 -2.21 -10.73
C GLY A 615 38.58 -3.01 -9.46
N VAL A 616 37.90 -2.42 -8.48
CA VAL A 616 37.40 -3.11 -7.28
C VAL A 616 35.88 -3.36 -7.40
N ILE A 617 35.15 -2.41 -7.97
CA ILE A 617 33.70 -2.49 -8.18
C ILE A 617 33.35 -3.68 -9.09
N ILE A 618 34.00 -3.82 -10.24
CA ILE A 618 33.64 -4.87 -11.21
C ILE A 618 33.81 -6.28 -10.61
N PRO A 619 34.95 -6.66 -10.02
CA PRO A 619 35.10 -7.97 -9.39
C PRO A 619 34.08 -8.22 -8.27
N SER A 620 33.81 -7.22 -7.42
CA SER A 620 32.82 -7.37 -6.35
C SER A 620 31.41 -7.57 -6.89
N LEU A 621 30.99 -6.80 -7.90
CA LEU A 621 29.68 -6.97 -8.52
C LEU A 621 29.55 -8.31 -9.25
N LEU A 622 30.63 -8.79 -9.87
CA LEU A 622 30.65 -10.12 -10.48
C LEU A 622 30.40 -11.21 -9.44
N LEU A 623 31.14 -11.20 -8.32
CA LEU A 623 30.96 -12.17 -7.23
C LEU A 623 29.53 -12.18 -6.69
N LEU A 624 28.95 -10.99 -6.48
CA LEU A 624 27.56 -10.84 -6.05
C LEU A 624 26.57 -11.37 -7.11
N SER A 625 26.84 -11.14 -8.40
CA SER A 625 25.94 -11.57 -9.47
C SER A 625 26.01 -13.08 -9.74
N THR A 626 27.17 -13.71 -9.54
CA THR A 626 27.43 -15.14 -9.82
C THR A 626 27.02 -16.10 -8.70
N CYS A 627 26.62 -15.60 -7.54
CA CYS A 627 26.31 -16.44 -6.39
C CYS A 627 25.01 -17.23 -6.62
N ASN A 628 25.06 -18.55 -6.41
CA ASN A 628 23.87 -19.41 -6.43
C ASN A 628 23.18 -19.39 -5.05
N ALA A 629 22.55 -18.26 -4.72
CA ALA A 629 21.84 -18.08 -3.45
C ALA A 629 20.32 -18.26 -3.59
N SER A 630 19.63 -18.27 -2.45
CA SER A 630 18.16 -18.34 -2.29
C SER A 630 17.40 -17.36 -3.21
N GLU A 631 16.13 -17.65 -3.50
CA GLU A 631 15.23 -16.73 -4.20
C GLU A 631 15.16 -15.35 -3.54
N THR A 632 15.34 -15.26 -2.21
CA THR A 632 15.38 -14.00 -1.45
C THR A 632 16.54 -13.08 -1.87
N TYR A 633 17.59 -13.61 -2.49
CA TYR A 633 18.74 -12.85 -2.99
C TYR A 633 18.54 -12.29 -4.41
N THR A 634 17.51 -12.75 -5.13
CA THR A 634 17.22 -12.35 -6.52
C THR A 634 17.25 -10.83 -6.74
N PRO A 635 16.63 -9.98 -5.87
CA PRO A 635 16.66 -8.53 -6.07
C PRO A 635 18.08 -7.95 -6.06
N ASN A 636 18.95 -8.44 -5.17
CA ASN A 636 20.34 -7.99 -5.07
C ASN A 636 21.16 -8.36 -6.31
N GLN A 637 20.96 -9.57 -6.85
CA GLN A 637 21.60 -9.98 -8.11
C GLN A 637 21.18 -9.07 -9.27
N LEU A 638 19.90 -8.73 -9.36
CA LEU A 638 19.40 -7.85 -10.42
C LEU A 638 20.00 -6.45 -10.32
N ILE A 639 20.11 -5.86 -9.13
CA ILE A 639 20.73 -4.55 -8.94
C ILE A 639 22.25 -4.62 -9.21
N ALA A 640 22.92 -5.71 -8.83
CA ALA A 640 24.33 -5.92 -9.13
C ALA A 640 24.61 -6.01 -10.65
N LEU A 641 23.77 -6.76 -11.38
CA LEU A 641 23.80 -6.82 -12.84
C LEU A 641 23.53 -5.45 -13.48
N GLN A 642 22.56 -4.71 -12.95
CA GLN A 642 22.27 -3.35 -13.40
C GLN A 642 23.47 -2.41 -13.16
N CYS A 643 24.17 -2.53 -12.03
CA CYS A 643 25.41 -1.80 -11.80
C CYS A 643 26.48 -2.15 -12.84
N LEU A 644 26.66 -3.45 -13.14
CA LEU A 644 27.61 -3.91 -14.17
C LEU A 644 27.27 -3.33 -15.54
N GLU A 645 25.99 -3.27 -15.91
CA GLU A 645 25.54 -2.62 -17.14
C GLU A 645 25.94 -1.15 -17.17
N ILE A 646 25.59 -0.40 -16.13
CA ILE A 646 25.83 1.05 -16.08
C ILE A 646 27.33 1.37 -16.18
N VAL A 647 28.19 0.57 -15.51
CA VAL A 647 29.64 0.74 -15.54
C VAL A 647 30.22 0.75 -16.96
N THR A 648 29.65 -0.02 -17.89
CA THR A 648 30.09 -0.07 -19.29
C THR A 648 29.92 1.25 -20.05
N THR A 649 28.95 2.05 -19.63
CA THR A 649 28.58 3.30 -20.31
C THR A 649 29.49 4.48 -19.93
N HIS A 650 30.44 4.28 -19.00
CA HIS A 650 31.29 5.36 -18.47
C HIS A 650 32.54 5.62 -19.33
N PRO A 651 32.63 6.79 -20.00
CA PRO A 651 33.76 7.10 -20.89
C PRO A 651 35.11 7.11 -20.15
N ASN A 652 35.13 7.67 -18.94
CA ASN A 652 36.36 7.81 -18.13
C ASN A 652 36.86 6.48 -17.54
N ALA A 653 35.99 5.46 -17.49
CA ALA A 653 36.33 4.14 -17.00
C ALA A 653 36.70 3.14 -18.12
N ARG A 654 36.62 3.54 -19.40
CA ARG A 654 36.73 2.64 -20.55
C ARG A 654 37.94 1.71 -20.51
N ASN A 655 39.11 2.22 -20.16
CA ASN A 655 40.33 1.39 -20.06
C ASN A 655 40.27 0.37 -18.93
N ALA A 656 39.61 0.69 -17.81
CA ALA A 656 39.39 -0.27 -16.73
C ALA A 656 38.35 -1.31 -17.12
N VAL A 657 37.24 -0.89 -17.74
CA VAL A 657 36.18 -1.78 -18.22
C VAL A 657 36.69 -2.76 -19.28
N LEU A 658 37.46 -2.29 -20.26
CA LEU A 658 38.03 -3.14 -21.32
C LEU A 658 39.00 -4.19 -20.77
N ARG A 659 39.71 -3.90 -19.67
CA ARG A 659 40.59 -4.88 -19.01
C ARG A 659 39.80 -6.04 -18.38
N GLU A 660 38.60 -5.76 -17.87
CA GLU A 660 37.75 -6.75 -17.19
C GLU A 660 36.76 -7.43 -18.15
N LYS A 661 36.67 -6.99 -19.41
CA LYS A 661 35.66 -7.44 -20.39
C LYS A 661 35.58 -8.96 -20.52
N ASP A 662 36.72 -9.61 -20.73
CA ASP A 662 36.78 -11.05 -20.97
C ASP A 662 36.35 -11.83 -19.72
N GLN A 663 36.77 -11.37 -18.53
CA GLN A 663 36.39 -11.97 -17.26
C GLN A 663 34.89 -11.82 -17.00
N VAL A 664 34.33 -10.63 -17.22
CA VAL A 664 32.88 -10.39 -17.05
C VAL A 664 32.08 -11.26 -18.02
N THR A 665 32.46 -11.30 -19.29
CA THR A 665 31.75 -12.08 -20.32
C THR A 665 31.81 -13.58 -20.01
N ALA A 666 32.96 -14.08 -19.56
CA ALA A 666 33.11 -15.47 -19.15
C ALA A 666 32.26 -15.80 -17.93
N ALA A 667 32.32 -14.98 -16.88
CA ALA A 667 31.54 -15.18 -15.65
C ALA A 667 30.03 -15.14 -15.90
N LEU A 668 29.55 -14.15 -16.66
CA LEU A 668 28.13 -14.04 -17.00
C LEU A 668 27.65 -15.20 -17.88
N SER A 669 28.52 -15.78 -18.71
CA SER A 669 28.17 -16.95 -19.53
C SER A 669 27.82 -18.19 -18.70
N VAL A 670 28.36 -18.30 -17.48
CA VAL A 670 28.05 -19.40 -16.54
C VAL A 670 26.66 -19.24 -15.93
N ILE A 671 26.16 -18.00 -15.80
CA ILE A 671 24.88 -17.68 -15.13
C ILE A 671 23.71 -17.64 -16.14
N VAL A 672 23.96 -17.82 -17.44
CA VAL A 672 22.89 -17.79 -18.47
C VAL A 672 21.82 -18.86 -18.20
N ASP A 673 22.20 -19.96 -17.56
CA ASP A 673 21.31 -21.08 -17.20
C ASP A 673 20.72 -20.96 -15.78
N HIS A 674 20.74 -19.78 -15.16
CA HIS A 674 20.21 -19.55 -13.81
C HIS A 674 18.73 -19.97 -13.68
N PRO A 675 18.27 -20.54 -12.54
CA PRO A 675 16.88 -21.02 -12.39
C PRO A 675 15.81 -19.93 -12.55
N SER A 676 16.06 -18.72 -12.04
CA SER A 676 15.15 -17.57 -12.21
C SER A 676 15.16 -17.01 -13.63
N LYS A 677 13.97 -16.95 -14.25
CA LYS A 677 13.78 -16.38 -15.61
C LYS A 677 14.19 -14.91 -15.70
N ILE A 678 13.91 -14.12 -14.67
CA ILE A 678 14.21 -12.68 -14.65
C ILE A 678 15.72 -12.47 -14.65
N ILE A 679 16.46 -13.27 -13.87
CA ILE A 679 17.93 -13.23 -13.84
C ILE A 679 18.52 -13.65 -15.19
N ARG A 680 18.03 -14.72 -15.83
CA ARG A 680 18.50 -15.11 -17.17
C ARG A 680 18.36 -13.97 -18.17
N GLN A 681 17.21 -13.30 -18.18
CA GLN A 681 16.97 -12.16 -19.07
C GLN A 681 17.94 -11.01 -18.80
N ALA A 682 18.13 -10.65 -17.53
CA ALA A 682 19.08 -9.61 -17.14
C ALA A 682 20.53 -9.97 -17.52
N VAL A 683 20.99 -11.19 -17.20
CA VAL A 683 22.33 -11.68 -17.53
C VAL A 683 22.60 -11.64 -19.02
N VAL A 684 21.65 -12.11 -19.85
CA VAL A 684 21.79 -12.07 -21.32
C VAL A 684 21.91 -10.63 -21.81
N HIS A 685 21.08 -9.72 -21.30
CA HIS A 685 21.14 -8.30 -21.65
C HIS A 685 22.49 -7.68 -21.29
N VAL A 686 22.91 -7.81 -20.02
CA VAL A 686 24.18 -7.26 -19.55
C VAL A 686 25.36 -7.86 -20.30
N ARG A 687 25.39 -9.20 -20.48
CA ARG A 687 26.44 -9.88 -21.26
C ARG A 687 26.55 -9.33 -22.68
N ASN A 688 25.42 -9.09 -23.36
CA ASN A 688 25.43 -8.54 -24.70
C ASN A 688 25.99 -7.12 -24.74
N VAL A 689 25.65 -6.27 -23.75
CA VAL A 689 26.23 -4.93 -23.60
C VAL A 689 27.74 -4.98 -23.39
N TRP A 690 28.23 -5.92 -22.57
CA TRP A 690 29.67 -6.10 -22.36
C TRP A 690 30.39 -6.67 -23.59
N PHE A 691 29.71 -7.52 -24.38
CA PHE A 691 30.27 -8.09 -25.61
C PHE A 691 30.50 -7.03 -26.70
N THR A 692 29.64 -6.01 -26.77
CA THR A 692 29.67 -4.95 -27.80
C THR A 692 30.66 -3.82 -27.52
N LEU A 693 31.25 -3.75 -26.32
CA LEU A 693 32.36 -2.83 -25.98
C LEU A 693 33.63 -3.06 -26.81
#